data_AF-R6CK26-F1
#
_entry.id   AF-R6CK26-F1
#
_cell.length_a   1.000
_cell.length_b   1.000
_cell.length_c   1.000
_cell.angle_alpha   90.00
_cell.angle_beta   90.00
_cell.angle_gamma   90.00
#
_symmetry.space_group_name_H-M   'P 1'
#
loop_
_entity.id
_entity.type
_entity.pdbx_description
1 polymer ?
#
loop_
_entity_poly.entity_id
_entity_poly.type
_entity_poly.pdbx_seq_one_letter_code
_entity_poly.pdbx_strand_id
1 'polypeptide(L)'
;MKDTSISTGVYEQIINRLFQLKLDKVDTERFYIGKKIISKDDAVHILSKYLQRLIEIAFVGSPEDLNVNKYTDFVNSVIKTLGREFSVDDAELDLIDAQKSILTAVVDRTNCEYPDIEKHLRAITPVTSLSRSALFFGGRGPADMESELNREILCADEICWVVSFIKTSGLNLLWNSLRKFTSEGKKLRIITTTYTGATDYDAIARLATLPNTEIKISYDGTQDRLHAKSYIFLRNSGFHTAYIGSSNLSHYALKDGKEWNFKATQFELPQVIEEVRNSFETYWCDTTFEDFIPGVSDERLKKALGTDWEIPLLDFSALDLMRAKDYQQEILEKLDVERNVHGHFRNLVVAATGTGKTVVAAFDFKRYREAHPDCHFLFIAHRQEILRQAMQTFRIVLDDPNFGSVWDGNNEPSNYQHVFASKDTLRNRLDGLNLTEDYYDYMVVDEVHHIVAPTYVKLITYFKPKILLGLTATPERTNEQEDITVFFDGHISAEIRLPAALNAGLLAPFHYYGIPDNVDLSEVKWSGHGYDISELSRVYTQNDFRTGLILKKMQEYIGSTRLHKVRALCFCVDKEHAKFMNAKFTLAGLKTDVLTSDDSTNHRNLVKKQLQAGIINYLFVVDLFNEGVDIPEVDTILFLRPTESATVFIQQFGRGLRLHKDKDHLTVLDFVGHSRAEFSYKERFESLIGRHSRSIKEEIEGGFTNAPFGCKIILEEKAKEEIIANIDGYLRGLNRNRIVKEIAAYHNVCSGTFSLQGFLAYSHVPFHKVYGSLTWGELCHLAGVRTEVSVHASQIKYAVTKKWLATDSFSYFTQLLRFAECGFKCDTAIFSEQEKRCAVMLYYDLFDQAGNYASIDEMFRDIASDELFVEEFKEIVSYLRDRCSAPEKEDNSVYKQWNPLRLHGVYSKAQIQAALGLSTIERKSSSREGVERLKDIKLEAMYVDIIKKREEGSMTAYKDYAQNREYFHWETQNRVREGSREAEAYRNGENNMLLFVRQQVEHPDYGCRMGFTYLGQVTLKSIEGSKPMQIVWHLNTPMSEATYAFASQYKAIG
;
A
#
# COMPACT_ATOMS: atom_id res chain seq x y z
N MET A 1 -41.37 -23.12 -15.14
CA MET A 1 -42.33 -22.06 -15.51
C MET A 1 -41.59 -20.74 -15.36
N LYS A 2 -41.59 -19.91 -16.41
CA LYS A 2 -40.76 -18.69 -16.50
C LYS A 2 -41.27 -17.61 -15.57
N ASP A 3 -40.39 -16.97 -14.81
CA ASP A 3 -40.72 -15.84 -13.93
C ASP A 3 -41.38 -14.71 -14.75
N THR A 4 -42.65 -14.46 -14.44
CA THR A 4 -43.54 -13.52 -15.14
C THR A 4 -43.65 -12.17 -14.42
N SER A 5 -42.86 -11.93 -13.38
CA SER A 5 -42.98 -10.72 -12.59
C SER A 5 -42.22 -9.53 -13.20
N ILE A 6 -42.94 -8.46 -13.52
CA ILE A 6 -42.36 -7.11 -13.67
C ILE A 6 -42.20 -6.56 -12.25
N SER A 7 -41.03 -6.00 -11.91
CA SER A 7 -40.81 -5.36 -10.62
C SER A 7 -41.63 -4.06 -10.51
N THR A 8 -42.09 -3.71 -9.30
CA THR A 8 -42.75 -2.41 -9.10
C THR A 8 -41.69 -1.31 -9.04
N GLY A 9 -41.84 -0.24 -9.84
CA GLY A 9 -40.89 0.86 -9.88
C GLY A 9 -41.20 1.89 -10.98
N VAL A 10 -40.31 2.88 -11.12
CA VAL A 10 -40.37 3.88 -12.20
C VAL A 10 -39.53 3.39 -13.38
N TYR A 11 -40.10 3.44 -14.59
CA TYR A 11 -39.45 2.97 -15.80
C TYR A 11 -39.35 4.10 -16.83
N GLU A 12 -38.17 4.23 -17.44
CA GLU A 12 -37.93 5.10 -18.60
C GLU A 12 -37.28 4.29 -19.71
N GLN A 13 -38.07 3.46 -20.39
CA GLN A 13 -37.60 2.59 -21.47
C GLN A 13 -38.66 2.38 -22.55
N ILE A 14 -38.21 2.01 -23.75
CA ILE A 14 -39.10 1.67 -24.86
C ILE A 14 -39.82 0.34 -24.55
N ILE A 15 -41.13 0.34 -24.79
CA ILE A 15 -41.93 -0.89 -24.73
C ILE A 15 -41.65 -1.69 -26.02
N ASN A 16 -40.69 -2.61 -25.95
CA ASN A 16 -40.41 -3.55 -27.03
C ASN A 16 -41.32 -4.79 -26.96
N ARG A 17 -41.28 -5.65 -27.98
CA ARG A 17 -42.14 -6.84 -28.07
C ARG A 17 -42.02 -7.78 -26.86
N LEU A 18 -40.82 -7.95 -26.31
CA LEU A 18 -40.61 -8.79 -25.13
C LEU A 18 -41.21 -8.17 -23.86
N PHE A 19 -41.06 -6.86 -23.70
CA PHE A 19 -41.60 -6.12 -22.55
C PHE A 19 -43.12 -5.99 -22.63
N GLN A 20 -43.68 -5.80 -23.83
CA GLN A 20 -45.13 -5.83 -24.08
C GLN A 20 -45.75 -7.16 -23.63
N LEU A 21 -45.14 -8.30 -23.99
CA LEU A 21 -45.60 -9.62 -23.55
C LEU A 21 -45.54 -9.84 -22.02
N LYS A 22 -44.68 -9.09 -21.32
CA LYS A 22 -44.63 -9.08 -19.85
C LYS A 22 -45.74 -8.19 -19.28
N LEU A 23 -45.92 -6.98 -19.83
CA LEU A 23 -46.99 -6.05 -19.44
C LEU A 23 -48.39 -6.65 -19.65
N ASP A 24 -48.60 -7.39 -20.74
CA ASP A 24 -49.88 -8.06 -21.04
C ASP A 24 -50.26 -9.14 -20.01
N LYS A 25 -49.31 -9.58 -19.17
CA LYS A 25 -49.53 -10.55 -18.09
C LYS A 25 -49.66 -9.92 -16.71
N VAL A 26 -49.49 -8.59 -16.61
CA VAL A 26 -49.63 -7.87 -15.34
C VAL A 26 -51.10 -7.63 -15.08
N ASP A 27 -51.55 -7.92 -13.87
CA ASP A 27 -52.90 -7.62 -13.41
C ASP A 27 -53.09 -6.09 -13.30
N THR A 28 -53.83 -5.53 -14.26
CA THR A 28 -54.12 -4.10 -14.36
C THR A 28 -55.10 -3.60 -13.30
N GLU A 29 -55.82 -4.49 -12.61
CA GLU A 29 -56.67 -4.11 -11.47
C GLU A 29 -55.82 -3.89 -10.20
N ARG A 30 -54.70 -4.61 -10.10
CA ARG A 30 -53.76 -4.52 -8.97
C ARG A 30 -52.65 -3.50 -9.17
N PHE A 31 -52.17 -3.29 -10.40
CA PHE A 31 -51.00 -2.45 -10.68
C PHE A 31 -51.29 -1.36 -11.72
N TYR A 32 -50.83 -0.13 -11.45
CA TYR A 32 -50.89 0.98 -12.41
C TYR A 32 -49.77 0.88 -13.44
N ILE A 33 -50.13 0.97 -14.74
CA ILE A 33 -49.19 0.98 -15.86
C ILE A 33 -49.19 2.37 -16.51
N GLY A 34 -48.19 3.19 -16.17
CA GLY A 34 -47.96 4.48 -16.82
C GLY A 34 -47.32 4.32 -18.20
N LYS A 35 -47.88 4.97 -19.23
CA LYS A 35 -47.32 5.01 -20.59
C LYS A 35 -47.22 6.47 -21.05
N LYS A 36 -46.04 6.87 -21.55
CA LYS A 36 -45.80 8.19 -22.16
C LYS A 36 -45.61 8.01 -23.66
N ILE A 37 -46.29 8.81 -24.48
CA ILE A 37 -46.06 8.86 -25.93
C ILE A 37 -44.70 9.53 -26.17
N ILE A 38 -43.86 8.91 -26.99
CA ILE A 38 -42.58 9.48 -27.39
C ILE A 38 -42.86 10.67 -28.33
N SER A 39 -42.41 11.87 -27.94
CA SER A 39 -42.56 13.06 -28.77
C SER A 39 -41.68 12.97 -30.03
N LYS A 40 -41.95 13.79 -31.06
CA LYS A 40 -41.13 13.79 -32.28
C LYS A 40 -39.67 14.15 -31.98
N ASP A 41 -39.44 15.06 -31.04
CA ASP A 41 -38.11 15.53 -30.66
C ASP A 41 -37.37 14.49 -29.79
N ASP A 42 -38.09 13.82 -28.87
CA ASP A 42 -37.52 12.74 -28.04
C ASP A 42 -37.27 11.45 -28.83
N ALA A 43 -38.04 11.22 -29.91
CA ALA A 43 -37.98 9.98 -30.69
C ALA A 43 -36.59 9.73 -31.27
N VAL A 44 -35.94 10.79 -31.79
CA VAL A 44 -34.61 10.67 -32.38
C VAL A 44 -33.60 10.18 -31.33
N HIS A 45 -33.58 10.78 -30.14
CA HIS A 45 -32.62 10.44 -29.08
C HIS A 45 -32.89 9.06 -28.48
N ILE A 46 -34.15 8.79 -28.13
CA ILE A 46 -34.55 7.54 -27.45
C ILE A 46 -34.37 6.33 -28.38
N LEU A 47 -34.76 6.44 -29.66
CA LEU A 47 -34.62 5.34 -30.62
C LEU A 47 -33.16 5.12 -31.03
N SER A 48 -32.35 6.18 -31.16
CA SER A 48 -30.92 6.05 -31.46
C SER A 48 -30.16 5.34 -30.34
N LYS A 49 -30.41 5.72 -29.07
CA LYS A 49 -29.84 4.99 -27.91
C LYS A 49 -30.30 3.54 -27.83
N TYR A 50 -31.57 3.28 -28.18
CA TYR A 50 -32.07 1.90 -28.22
C TYR A 50 -31.39 1.06 -29.31
N LEU A 51 -31.17 1.63 -30.50
CA LEU A 51 -30.42 0.98 -31.57
C LEU A 51 -28.96 0.71 -31.17
N GLN A 52 -28.27 1.70 -30.58
CA GLN A 52 -26.92 1.54 -30.04
C GLN A 52 -26.86 0.35 -29.06
N ARG A 53 -27.77 0.29 -28.09
CA ARG A 53 -27.85 -0.80 -27.11
C ARG A 53 -28.05 -2.16 -27.78
N LEU A 54 -28.86 -2.25 -28.84
CA LEU A 54 -29.06 -3.50 -29.57
C LEU A 54 -27.80 -3.97 -30.30
N ILE A 55 -27.06 -3.04 -30.90
CA ILE A 55 -25.77 -3.32 -31.56
C ILE A 55 -24.75 -3.81 -30.53
N GLU A 56 -24.64 -3.14 -29.38
CA GLU A 56 -23.76 -3.55 -28.27
C GLU A 56 -24.09 -4.97 -27.78
N ILE A 57 -25.37 -5.28 -27.53
CA ILE A 57 -25.81 -6.62 -27.12
C ILE A 57 -25.45 -7.68 -28.16
N ALA A 58 -25.61 -7.37 -29.45
CA ALA A 58 -25.29 -8.29 -30.54
C ALA A 58 -23.78 -8.60 -30.61
N PHE A 59 -22.93 -7.60 -30.40
CA PHE A 59 -21.47 -7.76 -30.44
C PHE A 59 -20.93 -8.45 -29.18
N VAL A 60 -21.44 -8.14 -27.99
CA VAL A 60 -21.03 -8.79 -26.73
C VAL A 60 -21.40 -10.28 -26.66
N GLY A 61 -22.32 -10.76 -27.51
CA GLY A 61 -22.73 -12.17 -27.58
C GLY A 61 -21.92 -13.05 -28.55
N SER A 62 -20.92 -12.49 -29.22
CA SER A 62 -20.17 -13.14 -30.30
C SER A 62 -18.93 -13.91 -29.78
N PRO A 63 -18.58 -15.10 -30.34
CA PRO A 63 -17.37 -15.84 -29.98
C PRO A 63 -16.09 -14.98 -30.10
N GLU A 64 -15.13 -15.19 -29.18
CA GLU A 64 -13.84 -14.45 -29.12
C GLU A 64 -13.02 -14.48 -30.42
N ASP A 65 -13.29 -15.46 -31.31
CA ASP A 65 -12.60 -15.64 -32.59
C ASP A 65 -13.07 -14.68 -33.72
N LEU A 66 -13.97 -13.73 -33.45
CA LEU A 66 -14.46 -12.78 -34.45
C LEU A 66 -13.55 -11.54 -34.57
N ASN A 67 -12.85 -11.46 -35.70
CA ASN A 67 -11.95 -10.36 -36.09
C ASN A 67 -12.70 -9.02 -36.18
N VAL A 68 -12.10 -7.93 -35.66
CA VAL A 68 -12.59 -6.54 -35.66
C VAL A 68 -13.21 -6.12 -37.00
N ASN A 69 -12.67 -6.63 -38.11
CA ASN A 69 -13.16 -6.42 -39.47
C ASN A 69 -14.67 -6.64 -39.62
N LYS A 70 -15.23 -7.70 -39.02
CA LYS A 70 -16.65 -8.03 -39.18
C LYS A 70 -17.57 -7.06 -38.45
N TYR A 71 -17.10 -6.48 -37.34
CA TYR A 71 -17.82 -5.40 -36.66
C TYR A 71 -17.79 -4.12 -37.50
N THR A 72 -16.62 -3.78 -38.05
CA THR A 72 -16.46 -2.63 -38.95
C THR A 72 -17.33 -2.75 -40.20
N ASP A 73 -17.34 -3.91 -40.86
CA ASP A 73 -18.16 -4.16 -42.05
C ASP A 73 -19.65 -4.03 -41.75
N PHE A 74 -20.10 -4.53 -40.60
CA PHE A 74 -21.48 -4.37 -40.16
C PHE A 74 -21.83 -2.90 -39.93
N VAL A 75 -21.01 -2.16 -39.17
CA VAL A 75 -21.26 -0.73 -38.90
C VAL A 75 -21.27 0.08 -40.19
N ASN A 76 -20.32 -0.16 -41.10
CA ASN A 76 -20.31 0.47 -42.43
C ASN A 76 -21.56 0.12 -43.26
N SER A 77 -22.08 -1.11 -43.15
CA SER A 77 -23.34 -1.48 -43.81
C SER A 77 -24.54 -0.74 -43.24
N VAL A 78 -24.57 -0.49 -41.92
CA VAL A 78 -25.60 0.32 -41.26
C VAL A 78 -25.50 1.77 -41.72
N ILE A 79 -24.31 2.37 -41.72
CA ILE A 79 -24.07 3.75 -42.20
C ILE A 79 -24.55 3.92 -43.65
N LYS A 80 -24.19 2.99 -44.55
CA LYS A 80 -24.64 3.02 -45.95
C LYS A 80 -26.15 2.88 -46.08
N THR A 81 -26.78 2.08 -45.22
CA THR A 81 -28.24 1.91 -45.24
C THR A 81 -28.93 3.19 -44.78
N LEU A 82 -28.45 3.82 -43.71
CA LEU A 82 -28.94 5.12 -43.24
C LEU A 82 -28.77 6.20 -44.30
N GLY A 83 -27.61 6.28 -44.95
CA GLY A 83 -27.36 7.24 -46.04
C GLY A 83 -28.36 7.10 -47.19
N ARG A 84 -28.64 5.85 -47.60
CA ARG A 84 -29.62 5.56 -48.65
C ARG A 84 -31.06 5.89 -48.26
N GLU A 85 -31.47 5.56 -47.03
CA GLU A 85 -32.85 5.79 -46.59
C GLU A 85 -33.16 7.26 -46.31
N PHE A 86 -32.18 8.02 -45.79
CA PHE A 86 -32.36 9.42 -45.40
C PHE A 86 -31.78 10.43 -46.41
N SER A 87 -31.28 9.96 -47.57
CA SER A 87 -30.69 10.81 -48.63
C SER A 87 -29.57 11.73 -48.13
N VAL A 88 -28.66 11.17 -47.33
CA VAL A 88 -27.45 11.86 -46.84
C VAL A 88 -26.34 11.71 -47.89
N ASP A 89 -25.68 12.81 -48.26
CA ASP A 89 -24.63 12.81 -49.29
C ASP A 89 -23.45 11.90 -48.93
N ASP A 90 -22.84 11.24 -49.93
CA ASP A 90 -21.69 10.34 -49.72
C ASP A 90 -20.48 11.03 -49.05
N ALA A 91 -20.37 12.37 -49.15
CA ALA A 91 -19.34 13.17 -48.50
C ALA A 91 -19.60 13.43 -47.00
N GLU A 92 -20.83 13.22 -46.53
CA GLU A 92 -21.23 13.33 -45.12
C GLU A 92 -21.30 11.95 -44.42
N LEU A 93 -21.15 10.87 -45.18
CA LEU A 93 -21.04 9.52 -44.63
C LEU A 93 -19.66 9.30 -44.04
N ASP A 94 -19.57 9.38 -42.72
CA ASP A 94 -18.38 9.08 -41.92
C ASP A 94 -18.12 7.55 -41.90
N LEU A 95 -17.82 7.00 -43.08
CA LEU A 95 -17.49 5.59 -43.24
C LEU A 95 -16.21 5.27 -42.48
N ILE A 96 -16.22 4.17 -41.73
CA ILE A 96 -15.02 3.66 -41.08
C ILE A 96 -14.16 3.03 -42.17
N ASP A 97 -13.38 3.85 -42.89
CA ASP A 97 -12.37 3.35 -43.82
C ASP A 97 -11.19 2.74 -43.02
N ALA A 98 -10.49 1.79 -43.63
CA ALA A 98 -9.63 0.80 -42.96
C ALA A 98 -8.40 1.38 -42.23
N GLN A 99 -8.62 2.04 -41.11
CA GLN A 99 -7.63 2.27 -40.08
C GLN A 99 -8.20 1.72 -38.78
N LYS A 100 -7.70 0.54 -38.37
CA LYS A 100 -7.99 -0.11 -37.08
C LYS A 100 -7.38 0.66 -35.90
N SER A 101 -7.32 1.98 -36.00
CA SER A 101 -6.55 2.86 -35.16
C SER A 101 -7.35 4.12 -34.90
N ILE A 102 -7.33 4.55 -33.64
CA ILE A 102 -7.88 5.84 -33.23
C ILE A 102 -6.79 6.89 -33.48
N LEU A 103 -7.14 8.02 -34.08
CA LEU A 103 -6.22 9.14 -34.20
C LEU A 103 -5.98 9.73 -32.80
N THR A 104 -4.76 9.59 -32.28
CA THR A 104 -4.41 10.02 -30.92
C THR A 104 -3.74 11.40 -30.87
N ALA A 105 -3.01 11.79 -31.92
CA ALA A 105 -2.35 13.10 -32.02
C ALA A 105 -1.97 13.45 -33.47
N VAL A 106 -1.85 14.76 -33.73
CA VAL A 106 -1.22 15.31 -34.94
C VAL A 106 -0.16 16.29 -34.46
N VAL A 107 1.11 16.03 -34.78
CA VAL A 107 2.26 16.83 -34.32
C VAL A 107 3.11 17.25 -35.50
N ASP A 108 3.42 18.54 -35.59
CA ASP A 108 4.36 19.07 -36.57
C ASP A 108 5.80 18.67 -36.19
N ARG A 109 6.42 17.82 -37.00
CA ARG A 109 7.80 17.35 -36.77
C ARG A 109 8.87 18.39 -37.06
N THR A 110 8.55 19.46 -37.80
CA THR A 110 9.52 20.50 -38.16
C THR A 110 9.78 21.49 -37.03
N ASN A 111 8.86 21.57 -36.07
CA ASN A 111 8.90 22.49 -34.93
C ASN A 111 8.80 21.73 -33.58
N CYS A 112 9.25 20.47 -33.54
CA CYS A 112 9.18 19.62 -32.35
C CYS A 112 10.54 19.56 -31.65
N GLU A 113 10.60 20.04 -30.41
CA GLU A 113 11.80 19.99 -29.57
C GLU A 113 12.07 18.60 -28.96
N TYR A 114 11.16 17.63 -29.15
CA TYR A 114 11.21 16.32 -28.51
C TYR A 114 11.69 15.23 -29.50
N PRO A 115 12.84 14.57 -29.25
CA PRO A 115 13.36 13.51 -30.10
C PRO A 115 12.46 12.26 -30.16
N ASP A 116 11.78 11.96 -29.05
CA ASP A 116 10.82 10.87 -28.93
C ASP A 116 9.40 11.42 -28.69
N ILE A 117 8.71 11.66 -29.80
CA ILE A 117 7.36 12.25 -29.80
C ILE A 117 6.35 11.31 -29.14
N GLU A 118 6.49 9.99 -29.32
CA GLU A 118 5.53 9.03 -28.78
C GLU A 118 5.61 8.97 -27.25
N LYS A 119 6.83 8.93 -26.70
CA LYS A 119 7.04 9.00 -25.25
C LYS A 119 6.52 10.32 -24.67
N HIS A 120 6.75 11.44 -25.36
CA HIS A 120 6.23 12.74 -24.95
C HIS A 120 4.69 12.76 -24.92
N LEU A 121 4.04 12.30 -25.99
CA LEU A 121 2.58 12.24 -26.09
C LEU A 121 1.98 11.35 -24.99
N ARG A 122 2.58 10.20 -24.69
CA ARG A 122 2.14 9.34 -23.57
C ARG A 122 2.24 10.02 -22.20
N ALA A 123 3.23 10.90 -22.01
CA ALA A 123 3.42 11.62 -20.75
C ALA A 123 2.40 12.75 -20.52
N ILE A 124 1.92 13.39 -21.59
CA ILE A 124 0.99 14.53 -21.50
C ILE A 124 -0.48 14.16 -21.74
N THR A 125 -0.76 12.98 -22.30
CA THR A 125 -2.14 12.55 -22.58
C THR A 125 -2.78 11.99 -21.30
N PRO A 126 -4.01 12.42 -20.93
CA PRO A 126 -4.73 11.91 -19.76
C PRO A 126 -4.84 10.38 -19.78
N VAL A 127 -4.82 9.76 -18.60
CA VAL A 127 -4.90 8.29 -18.47
C VAL A 127 -6.30 7.81 -18.86
N THR A 128 -7.33 8.59 -18.51
CA THR A 128 -8.70 8.31 -18.93
C THR A 128 -8.95 8.86 -20.33
N SER A 129 -9.74 8.13 -21.13
CA SER A 129 -10.00 8.49 -22.52
C SER A 129 -10.55 9.91 -22.66
N LEU A 130 -10.15 10.62 -23.71
CA LEU A 130 -10.78 11.89 -24.10
C LEU A 130 -12.17 11.70 -24.72
N SER A 131 -12.56 10.46 -25.03
CA SER A 131 -13.85 10.13 -25.64
C SER A 131 -14.84 9.45 -24.69
N ARG A 132 -14.45 9.15 -23.45
CA ARG A 132 -15.31 8.52 -22.45
C ARG A 132 -15.23 9.24 -21.11
N SER A 133 -16.40 9.38 -20.50
CA SER A 133 -16.58 9.94 -19.17
C SER A 133 -16.02 8.99 -18.12
N ALA A 134 -15.60 9.56 -16.99
CA ALA A 134 -14.98 8.82 -15.90
C ALA A 134 -15.37 9.41 -14.54
N LEU A 135 -15.31 8.59 -13.49
CA LEU A 135 -15.50 9.02 -12.11
C LEU A 135 -14.18 8.93 -11.35
N PHE A 136 -13.91 9.95 -10.53
CA PHE A 136 -12.74 10.06 -9.68
C PHE A 136 -13.17 10.09 -8.23
N PHE A 137 -12.67 9.13 -7.45
CA PHE A 137 -12.86 9.03 -6.00
C PHE A 137 -11.49 9.24 -5.35
N GLY A 138 -11.34 10.30 -4.54
CA GLY A 138 -10.02 10.79 -4.12
C GLY A 138 -9.03 9.68 -3.69
N GLY A 139 -7.85 9.69 -4.34
CA GLY A 139 -6.73 8.78 -4.12
C GLY A 139 -6.95 7.30 -4.49
N ARG A 140 -8.16 6.90 -4.93
CA ARG A 140 -8.53 5.50 -5.20
C ARG A 140 -9.25 5.42 -6.55
N GLY A 141 -8.46 5.34 -7.63
CA GLY A 141 -8.89 5.20 -9.02
C GLY A 141 -7.79 4.60 -9.93
N PRO A 142 -8.08 4.21 -11.19
CA PRO A 142 -7.04 3.86 -12.17
C PRO A 142 -6.14 5.05 -12.55
N ALA A 143 -6.58 6.27 -12.27
CA ALA A 143 -5.83 7.51 -12.39
C ALA A 143 -6.17 8.41 -11.19
N ASP A 144 -5.14 8.99 -10.57
CA ASP A 144 -5.33 9.99 -9.53
C ASP A 144 -5.71 11.36 -10.14
N MET A 145 -6.56 12.12 -9.45
CA MET A 145 -7.08 13.39 -9.94
C MET A 145 -5.97 14.44 -10.16
N GLU A 146 -4.91 14.43 -9.35
CA GLU A 146 -3.74 15.31 -9.52
C GLU A 146 -3.01 15.04 -10.84
N SER A 147 -2.65 13.80 -11.11
CA SER A 147 -1.98 13.35 -12.34
C SER A 147 -2.86 13.61 -13.55
N GLU A 148 -4.16 13.30 -13.45
CA GLU A 148 -5.09 13.51 -14.54
C GLU A 148 -5.19 15.01 -14.89
N LEU A 149 -5.43 15.88 -13.89
CA LEU A 149 -5.45 17.33 -14.11
C LEU A 149 -4.12 17.85 -14.65
N ASN A 150 -2.97 17.37 -14.17
CA ASN A 150 -1.65 17.75 -14.69
C ASN A 150 -1.52 17.44 -16.19
N ARG A 151 -1.97 16.27 -16.63
CA ARG A 151 -1.96 15.88 -18.05
C ARG A 151 -2.96 16.68 -18.88
N GLU A 152 -4.17 16.87 -18.35
CA GLU A 152 -5.19 17.72 -18.97
C GLU A 152 -4.69 19.15 -19.18
N ILE A 153 -3.99 19.73 -18.20
CA ILE A 153 -3.34 21.05 -18.31
C ILE A 153 -2.34 21.06 -19.46
N LEU A 154 -1.46 20.06 -19.56
CA LEU A 154 -0.39 20.04 -20.55
C LEU A 154 -0.89 19.86 -21.99
N CYS A 155 -2.03 19.20 -22.20
CA CYS A 155 -2.59 18.96 -23.54
C CYS A 155 -3.81 19.85 -23.88
N ALA A 156 -4.18 20.81 -23.03
CA ALA A 156 -5.18 21.81 -23.35
C ALA A 156 -4.60 22.98 -24.17
N ASP A 157 -5.49 23.74 -24.82
CA ASP A 157 -5.20 25.01 -25.48
C ASP A 157 -5.72 26.21 -24.65
N GLU A 158 -6.81 26.01 -23.91
CA GLU A 158 -7.38 26.99 -22.99
C GLU A 158 -7.95 26.29 -21.75
N ILE A 159 -7.79 26.92 -20.59
CA ILE A 159 -8.25 26.39 -19.30
C ILE A 159 -9.20 27.39 -18.64
N CYS A 160 -10.37 26.91 -18.22
CA CYS A 160 -11.40 27.69 -17.53
C CYS A 160 -11.77 27.01 -16.21
N TRP A 161 -11.43 27.63 -15.08
CA TRP A 161 -11.64 27.05 -13.75
C TRP A 161 -12.60 27.88 -12.91
N VAL A 162 -13.57 27.22 -12.28
CA VAL A 162 -14.47 27.81 -11.28
C VAL A 162 -14.27 27.03 -10.00
N VAL A 163 -13.60 27.63 -9.01
CA VAL A 163 -13.23 26.92 -7.79
C VAL A 163 -13.53 27.79 -6.58
N SER A 164 -14.38 27.28 -5.70
CA SER A 164 -14.85 28.03 -4.53
C SER A 164 -13.74 28.40 -3.53
N PHE A 165 -12.69 27.59 -3.39
CA PHE A 165 -11.48 28.02 -2.70
C PHE A 165 -10.19 27.44 -3.29
N ILE A 166 -9.12 28.21 -3.19
CA ILE A 166 -7.79 27.86 -3.70
C ILE A 166 -6.77 27.92 -2.56
N LYS A 167 -6.15 26.78 -2.25
CA LYS A 167 -5.08 26.65 -1.25
C LYS A 167 -3.72 26.56 -1.91
N THR A 168 -2.69 27.09 -1.26
CA THR A 168 -1.30 27.00 -1.73
C THR A 168 -0.86 25.54 -1.85
N SER A 169 -1.31 24.69 -0.93
CA SER A 169 -1.05 23.25 -0.94
C SER A 169 -1.57 22.55 -2.19
N GLY A 170 -2.74 22.93 -2.71
CA GLY A 170 -3.30 22.38 -3.96
C GLY A 170 -2.64 22.97 -5.20
N LEU A 171 -2.39 24.28 -5.20
CA LEU A 171 -1.69 24.95 -6.30
C LEU A 171 -0.30 24.34 -6.55
N ASN A 172 0.44 24.01 -5.49
CA ASN A 172 1.76 23.38 -5.60
C ASN A 172 1.74 22.06 -6.40
N LEU A 173 0.62 21.33 -6.38
CA LEU A 173 0.48 20.06 -7.10
C LEU A 173 0.41 20.25 -8.62
N LEU A 174 -0.17 21.36 -9.07
CA LEU A 174 -0.39 21.67 -10.48
C LEU A 174 0.59 22.72 -11.02
N TRP A 175 1.43 23.28 -10.15
CA TRP A 175 2.24 24.47 -10.43
C TRP A 175 3.15 24.32 -11.65
N ASN A 176 3.89 23.22 -11.75
CA ASN A 176 4.85 23.02 -12.83
C ASN A 176 4.14 22.92 -14.19
N SER A 177 3.00 22.23 -14.23
CA SER A 177 2.19 22.08 -15.44
C SER A 177 1.54 23.40 -15.86
N LEU A 178 0.98 24.16 -14.90
CA LEU A 178 0.39 25.48 -15.16
C LEU A 178 1.44 26.48 -15.65
N ARG A 179 2.62 26.49 -15.04
CA ARG A 179 3.74 27.35 -15.46
C ARG A 179 4.19 27.02 -16.87
N LYS A 180 4.30 25.72 -17.21
CA LYS A 180 4.64 25.28 -18.57
C LYS A 180 3.57 25.71 -19.57
N PHE A 181 2.31 25.36 -19.30
CA PHE A 181 1.15 25.69 -20.13
C PHE A 181 1.06 27.18 -20.45
N THR A 182 1.14 28.04 -19.44
CA THR A 182 1.04 29.49 -19.60
C THR A 182 2.24 30.09 -20.35
N SER A 183 3.45 29.53 -20.15
CA SER A 183 4.66 29.96 -20.87
C SER A 183 4.64 29.67 -22.37
N GLU A 184 3.83 28.71 -22.81
CA GLU A 184 3.62 28.36 -24.22
C GLU A 184 2.64 29.32 -24.94
N GLY A 185 2.19 30.40 -24.27
CA GLY A 185 1.24 31.36 -24.86
C GLY A 185 -0.24 31.00 -24.68
N LYS A 186 -0.55 29.92 -23.96
CA LYS A 186 -1.91 29.40 -23.77
C LYS A 186 -2.63 30.11 -22.63
N LYS A 187 -3.97 30.20 -22.73
CA LYS A 187 -4.81 31.06 -21.87
C LYS A 187 -5.35 30.31 -20.64
N LEU A 188 -5.23 30.92 -19.46
CA LEU A 188 -5.76 30.43 -18.18
C LEU A 188 -6.75 31.45 -17.58
N ARG A 189 -8.01 31.04 -17.37
CA ARG A 189 -9.07 31.86 -16.76
C ARG A 189 -9.58 31.21 -15.47
N ILE A 190 -9.60 31.96 -14.37
CA ILE A 190 -9.97 31.44 -13.04
C ILE A 190 -11.02 32.34 -12.38
N ILE A 191 -12.11 31.75 -11.89
CA ILE A 191 -13.12 32.39 -11.04
C ILE A 191 -13.05 31.78 -9.64
N THR A 192 -13.01 32.62 -8.61
CA THR A 192 -13.04 32.20 -7.20
C THR A 192 -13.79 33.18 -6.30
N THR A 193 -13.89 32.88 -4.99
CA THR A 193 -14.62 33.70 -4.00
C THR A 193 -13.87 33.76 -2.67
N THR A 194 -14.21 34.77 -1.86
CA THR A 194 -13.71 34.95 -0.48
C THR A 194 -14.72 34.52 0.60
N TYR A 195 -15.91 34.05 0.21
CA TYR A 195 -17.06 33.78 1.08
C TYR A 195 -16.77 32.96 2.35
N THR A 196 -15.85 31.98 2.31
CA THR A 196 -15.52 31.13 3.47
C THR A 196 -14.22 31.50 4.19
N GLY A 197 -13.48 32.49 3.70
CA GLY A 197 -12.11 32.76 4.18
C GLY A 197 -11.11 31.62 3.92
N ALA A 198 -11.50 30.58 3.17
CA ALA A 198 -10.69 29.39 2.96
C ALA A 198 -9.67 29.53 1.82
N THR A 199 -9.73 30.57 0.99
CA THR A 199 -8.74 30.80 -0.08
C THR A 199 -7.47 31.40 0.51
N ASP A 200 -6.30 30.87 0.14
CA ASP A 200 -5.03 31.45 0.57
C ASP A 200 -4.66 32.63 -0.33
N TYR A 201 -4.34 33.78 0.26
CA TYR A 201 -3.83 34.94 -0.46
C TYR A 201 -2.62 34.59 -1.33
N ASP A 202 -1.65 33.87 -0.76
CA ASP A 202 -0.40 33.51 -1.45
C ASP A 202 -0.65 32.68 -2.71
N ALA A 203 -1.71 31.87 -2.74
CA ALA A 203 -2.05 31.07 -3.91
C ALA A 203 -2.58 31.92 -5.06
N ILE A 204 -3.47 32.89 -4.78
CA ILE A 204 -3.99 33.82 -5.79
C ILE A 204 -2.86 34.73 -6.30
N ALA A 205 -2.08 35.31 -5.38
CA ALA A 205 -0.96 36.19 -5.73
C ALA A 205 0.03 35.46 -6.65
N ARG A 206 0.35 34.20 -6.34
CA ARG A 206 1.25 33.37 -7.13
C ARG A 206 0.65 32.98 -8.48
N LEU A 207 -0.62 32.60 -8.56
CA LEU A 207 -1.31 32.32 -9.84
C LEU A 207 -1.28 33.53 -10.77
N ALA A 208 -1.50 34.72 -10.23
CA ALA A 208 -1.52 35.95 -11.01
C ALA A 208 -0.14 36.37 -11.56
N THR A 209 0.96 35.75 -11.11
CA THR A 209 2.30 35.94 -11.70
C THR A 209 2.50 35.17 -13.01
N LEU A 210 1.62 34.22 -13.33
CA LEU A 210 1.73 33.44 -14.55
C LEU A 210 1.37 34.30 -15.77
N PRO A 211 2.10 34.17 -16.90
CA PRO A 211 1.72 34.84 -18.14
C PRO A 211 0.35 34.34 -18.63
N ASN A 212 -0.37 35.15 -19.42
CA ASN A 212 -1.65 34.75 -20.04
C ASN A 212 -2.72 34.22 -19.05
N THR A 213 -2.68 34.72 -17.81
CA THR A 213 -3.57 34.29 -16.72
C THR A 213 -4.47 35.44 -16.27
N GLU A 214 -5.78 35.18 -16.24
CA GLU A 214 -6.81 36.12 -15.80
C GLU A 214 -7.54 35.50 -14.60
N ILE A 215 -7.71 36.26 -13.52
CA ILE A 215 -8.36 35.80 -12.29
C ILE A 215 -9.45 36.80 -11.90
N LYS A 216 -10.66 36.30 -11.70
CA LYS A 216 -11.79 37.06 -11.15
C LYS A 216 -12.21 36.55 -9.78
N ILE A 217 -12.49 37.46 -8.85
CA ILE A 217 -12.82 37.15 -7.46
C ILE A 217 -14.13 37.83 -7.08
N SER A 218 -15.05 37.07 -6.47
CA SER A 218 -16.19 37.63 -5.75
C SER A 218 -15.81 37.92 -4.30
N TYR A 219 -15.97 39.18 -3.90
CA TYR A 219 -15.70 39.69 -2.55
C TYR A 219 -16.96 39.79 -1.66
N ASP A 220 -18.14 39.50 -2.20
CA ASP A 220 -19.39 39.61 -1.45
C ASP A 220 -19.64 38.34 -0.62
N GLY A 221 -19.70 38.52 0.71
CA GLY A 221 -19.93 37.43 1.67
C GLY A 221 -21.41 37.12 1.93
N THR A 222 -22.36 37.83 1.31
CA THR A 222 -23.76 37.82 1.78
C THR A 222 -24.82 37.51 0.74
N GLN A 223 -24.61 37.72 -0.57
CA GLN A 223 -25.69 37.61 -1.55
C GLN A 223 -25.60 36.48 -2.60
N ASP A 224 -24.41 35.98 -2.97
CA ASP A 224 -24.29 34.87 -3.94
C ASP A 224 -23.23 33.83 -3.55
N ARG A 225 -23.69 32.62 -3.22
CA ARG A 225 -22.84 31.51 -2.76
C ARG A 225 -22.26 30.75 -3.95
N LEU A 226 -21.18 31.25 -4.55
CA LEU A 226 -20.40 30.47 -5.52
C LEU A 226 -19.72 29.28 -4.82
N HIS A 227 -20.37 28.12 -4.85
CA HIS A 227 -19.82 26.85 -4.38
C HIS A 227 -19.54 25.86 -5.54
N ALA A 228 -19.49 26.34 -6.77
CA ALA A 228 -19.14 25.54 -7.93
C ALA A 228 -17.65 25.14 -7.91
N LYS A 229 -17.39 23.94 -8.43
CA LYS A 229 -16.06 23.33 -8.52
C LYS A 229 -15.99 22.60 -9.85
N SER A 230 -15.43 23.31 -10.82
CA SER A 230 -15.36 22.85 -12.20
C SER A 230 -13.99 23.18 -12.79
N TYR A 231 -13.38 22.17 -13.42
CA TYR A 231 -12.13 22.32 -14.17
C TYR A 231 -12.40 21.99 -15.63
N ILE A 232 -12.38 23.02 -16.49
CA ILE A 232 -12.73 22.90 -17.91
C ILE A 232 -11.45 23.04 -18.74
N PHE A 233 -11.25 22.10 -19.66
CA PHE A 233 -10.11 22.03 -20.57
C PHE A 233 -10.61 22.07 -22.00
N LEU A 234 -10.28 23.14 -22.70
CA LEU A 234 -10.65 23.38 -24.09
C LEU A 234 -9.47 23.07 -25.01
N ARG A 235 -9.78 22.53 -26.18
CA ARG A 235 -8.82 22.04 -27.17
C ARG A 235 -9.29 22.40 -28.57
N ASN A 236 -8.38 22.86 -29.41
CA ASN A 236 -8.67 23.19 -30.80
C ASN A 236 -9.12 21.96 -31.62
N SER A 237 -8.78 20.75 -31.15
CA SER A 237 -9.25 19.49 -31.73
C SER A 237 -10.73 19.19 -31.50
N GLY A 238 -11.42 19.95 -30.63
CA GLY A 238 -12.81 19.69 -30.26
C GLY A 238 -13.01 18.63 -29.17
N PHE A 239 -11.94 17.97 -28.69
CA PHE A 239 -12.03 16.98 -27.60
C PHE A 239 -11.97 17.65 -26.22
N HIS A 240 -12.94 18.52 -25.92
CA HIS A 240 -13.03 19.21 -24.64
C HIS A 240 -13.40 18.26 -23.50
N THR A 241 -12.94 18.60 -22.29
CA THR A 241 -13.22 17.84 -21.07
C THR A 241 -13.58 18.80 -19.95
N ALA A 242 -14.52 18.39 -19.08
CA ALA A 242 -14.89 19.14 -17.90
C ALA A 242 -14.98 18.20 -16.69
N TYR A 243 -14.33 18.58 -15.59
CA TYR A 243 -14.36 17.84 -14.33
C TYR A 243 -15.23 18.60 -13.34
N ILE A 244 -16.34 17.98 -12.93
CA ILE A 244 -17.38 18.60 -12.11
C ILE A 244 -17.55 17.76 -10.86
N GLY A 245 -17.47 18.38 -9.68
CA GLY A 245 -17.55 17.60 -8.45
C GLY A 245 -17.43 18.38 -7.17
N SER A 246 -16.88 17.72 -6.16
CA SER A 246 -16.69 18.26 -4.82
C SER A 246 -15.25 18.74 -4.56
N SER A 247 -14.30 18.48 -5.47
CA SER A 247 -12.90 18.85 -5.27
C SER A 247 -12.63 20.34 -5.48
N ASN A 248 -12.10 21.01 -4.46
CA ASN A 248 -11.46 22.31 -4.58
C ASN A 248 -9.97 22.18 -4.89
N LEU A 249 -9.30 23.30 -5.20
CA LEU A 249 -7.86 23.34 -5.45
C LEU A 249 -7.09 23.33 -4.12
N SER A 250 -7.05 22.16 -3.47
CA SER A 250 -6.31 21.89 -2.23
C SER A 250 -5.66 20.52 -2.27
N HIS A 251 -4.60 20.30 -1.50
CA HIS A 251 -3.97 18.98 -1.43
C HIS A 251 -4.97 17.91 -1.00
N TYR A 252 -5.75 18.23 0.05
CA TYR A 252 -6.77 17.32 0.55
C TYR A 252 -7.75 16.95 -0.56
N ALA A 253 -8.41 17.91 -1.20
CA ALA A 253 -9.45 17.60 -2.18
C ALA A 253 -8.95 16.95 -3.49
N LEU A 254 -7.71 17.16 -3.92
CA LEU A 254 -7.19 16.55 -5.16
C LEU A 254 -6.57 15.17 -4.95
N LYS A 255 -6.11 14.85 -3.74
CA LYS A 255 -5.40 13.59 -3.46
C LYS A 255 -6.06 12.76 -2.38
N ASP A 256 -6.45 13.40 -1.28
CA ASP A 256 -6.65 12.72 -0.01
C ASP A 256 -8.13 12.62 0.45
N GLY A 257 -8.94 13.57 0.03
CA GLY A 257 -10.32 13.72 0.43
C GLY A 257 -11.20 12.66 -0.21
N LYS A 258 -12.29 12.29 0.46
CA LYS A 258 -13.33 11.44 -0.13
C LYS A 258 -14.20 12.26 -1.09
N GLU A 259 -13.58 12.75 -2.16
CA GLU A 259 -14.22 13.59 -3.16
C GLU A 259 -14.78 12.75 -4.31
N TRP A 260 -15.84 13.26 -4.94
CA TRP A 260 -16.44 12.67 -6.12
C TRP A 260 -16.34 13.69 -7.25
N ASN A 261 -15.62 13.35 -8.32
CA ASN A 261 -15.56 14.18 -9.51
C ASN A 261 -15.96 13.36 -10.74
N PHE A 262 -16.81 13.95 -11.56
CA PHE A 262 -17.23 13.40 -12.83
C PHE A 262 -16.51 14.13 -13.96
N LYS A 263 -15.78 13.38 -14.78
CA LYS A 263 -15.24 13.86 -16.06
C LYS A 263 -16.31 13.69 -17.11
N ALA A 264 -16.85 14.79 -17.61
CA ALA A 264 -17.59 14.85 -18.86
C ALA A 264 -16.64 15.03 -20.04
N THR A 265 -16.97 14.44 -21.19
CA THR A 265 -16.21 14.61 -22.43
C THR A 265 -17.11 15.16 -23.54
N GLN A 266 -16.55 15.98 -24.44
CA GLN A 266 -17.31 16.54 -25.57
C GLN A 266 -17.89 15.44 -26.47
N PHE A 267 -17.16 14.34 -26.63
CA PHE A 267 -17.56 13.25 -27.52
C PHE A 267 -18.78 12.49 -27.01
N GLU A 268 -18.83 12.20 -25.70
CA GLU A 268 -19.94 11.44 -25.11
C GLU A 268 -21.11 12.33 -24.68
N LEU A 269 -20.80 13.53 -24.15
CA LEU A 269 -21.76 14.44 -23.53
C LEU A 269 -21.60 15.89 -24.04
N PRO A 270 -21.80 16.14 -25.35
CA PRO A 270 -21.59 17.48 -25.93
C PRO A 270 -22.47 18.56 -25.30
N GLN A 271 -23.72 18.23 -24.97
CA GLN A 271 -24.67 19.15 -24.33
C GLN A 271 -24.18 19.59 -22.94
N VAL A 272 -23.62 18.66 -22.14
CA VAL A 272 -23.11 18.97 -20.79
C VAL A 272 -21.90 19.89 -20.86
N ILE A 273 -20.97 19.66 -21.80
CA ILE A 273 -19.82 20.55 -21.98
C ILE A 273 -20.27 21.95 -22.40
N GLU A 274 -21.24 22.04 -23.32
CA GLU A 274 -21.77 23.32 -23.77
C GLU A 274 -22.45 24.08 -22.62
N GLU A 275 -23.28 23.42 -21.81
CA GLU A 275 -23.92 24.02 -20.62
C GLU A 275 -22.88 24.51 -19.61
N VAL A 276 -21.86 23.71 -19.31
CA VAL A 276 -20.80 24.07 -18.36
C VAL A 276 -19.98 25.25 -18.87
N ARG A 277 -19.67 25.29 -20.17
CA ARG A 277 -18.97 26.42 -20.79
C ARG A 277 -19.83 27.69 -20.78
N ASN A 278 -21.11 27.58 -21.13
CA ASN A 278 -22.04 28.72 -21.11
C ASN A 278 -22.23 29.25 -19.67
N SER A 279 -22.29 28.36 -18.68
CA SER A 279 -22.32 28.74 -17.27
C SER A 279 -21.03 29.44 -16.84
N PHE A 280 -19.86 28.98 -17.31
CA PHE A 280 -18.58 29.65 -17.05
C PHE A 280 -18.58 31.07 -17.60
N GLU A 281 -18.95 31.24 -18.87
CA GLU A 281 -18.98 32.57 -19.52
C GLU A 281 -20.00 33.51 -18.85
N THR A 282 -21.12 32.97 -18.38
CA THR A 282 -22.10 33.73 -17.60
C THR A 282 -21.46 34.29 -16.33
N TYR A 283 -20.74 33.47 -15.54
CA TYR A 283 -20.01 33.94 -14.36
C TYR A 283 -18.85 34.87 -14.72
N TRP A 284 -18.18 34.63 -15.84
CA TRP A 284 -17.07 35.44 -16.30
C TRP A 284 -17.51 36.86 -16.69
N CYS A 285 -18.70 37.00 -17.26
CA CYS A 285 -19.29 38.29 -17.64
C CYS A 285 -20.07 38.98 -16.51
N ASP A 286 -20.28 38.31 -15.37
CA ASP A 286 -21.01 38.87 -14.25
C ASP A 286 -20.17 39.93 -13.52
N THR A 287 -20.79 41.08 -13.29
CA THR A 287 -20.21 42.24 -12.61
C THR A 287 -19.90 42.00 -11.12
N THR A 288 -20.46 40.95 -10.50
CA THR A 288 -20.13 40.57 -9.12
C THR A 288 -18.73 39.97 -8.98
N PHE A 289 -18.12 39.51 -10.07
CA PHE A 289 -16.76 38.97 -10.09
C PHE A 289 -15.80 40.02 -10.65
N GLU A 290 -14.93 40.52 -9.78
CA GLU A 290 -14.00 41.60 -10.10
C GLU A 290 -12.63 41.04 -10.51
N ASP A 291 -11.96 41.69 -11.45
CA ASP A 291 -10.61 41.32 -11.86
C ASP A 291 -9.62 41.49 -10.70
N PHE A 292 -8.81 40.46 -10.45
CA PHE A 292 -7.70 40.54 -9.51
C PHE A 292 -6.44 41.03 -10.22
N ILE A 293 -6.01 42.24 -9.84
CA ILE A 293 -4.79 42.86 -10.38
C ILE A 293 -3.71 42.87 -9.28
N PRO A 294 -2.59 42.15 -9.45
CA PRO A 294 -1.49 42.12 -8.49
C PRO A 294 -1.01 43.52 -8.12
N GLY A 295 -0.85 43.79 -6.82
CA GLY A 295 -0.41 45.07 -6.28
C GLY A 295 -1.52 46.13 -6.15
N VAL A 296 -2.69 45.94 -6.79
CA VAL A 296 -3.86 46.84 -6.66
C VAL A 296 -4.95 46.20 -5.82
N SER A 297 -5.22 44.91 -6.04
CA SER A 297 -6.29 44.16 -5.36
C SER A 297 -5.84 43.50 -4.05
N ASP A 298 -4.55 43.54 -3.75
CA ASP A 298 -3.91 42.79 -2.65
C ASP A 298 -4.48 43.15 -1.27
N GLU A 299 -4.62 44.44 -0.97
CA GLU A 299 -5.16 44.91 0.32
C GLU A 299 -6.62 44.52 0.49
N ARG A 300 -7.40 44.59 -0.60
CA ARG A 300 -8.82 44.24 -0.59
C ARG A 300 -9.02 42.74 -0.36
N LEU A 301 -8.24 41.90 -1.01
CA LEU A 301 -8.28 40.45 -0.83
C LEU A 301 -7.87 40.05 0.59
N LYS A 302 -6.77 40.62 1.12
CA LYS A 302 -6.35 40.38 2.51
C LYS A 302 -7.43 40.78 3.51
N LYS A 303 -8.08 41.92 3.30
CA LYS A 303 -9.18 42.38 4.16
C LYS A 303 -10.41 41.48 4.08
N ALA A 304 -10.77 41.01 2.89
CA ALA A 304 -11.93 40.13 2.69
C ALA A 304 -11.72 38.71 3.27
N LEU A 305 -10.46 38.23 3.32
CA LEU A 305 -10.12 36.92 3.89
C LEU A 305 -9.99 36.92 5.43
N GLY A 306 -10.15 38.07 6.09
CA GLY A 306 -10.25 38.14 7.56
C GLY A 306 -8.98 37.72 8.31
N THR A 307 -7.81 38.22 7.91
CA THR A 307 -6.51 37.85 8.51
C THR A 307 -6.26 38.44 9.91
N ASP A 308 -7.19 38.24 10.85
CA ASP A 308 -6.96 38.37 12.29
C ASP A 308 -7.75 37.28 13.03
N TRP A 309 -7.08 36.60 13.97
CA TRP A 309 -7.54 35.58 14.95
C TRP A 309 -7.34 34.08 14.63
N GLU A 310 -6.35 33.52 15.33
CA GLU A 310 -6.28 32.10 15.72
C GLU A 310 -7.60 31.66 16.37
N ILE A 311 -8.28 30.68 15.78
CA ILE A 311 -9.35 29.93 16.44
C ILE A 311 -8.74 28.62 16.94
N PRO A 312 -8.75 28.33 18.26
CA PRO A 312 -8.37 27.01 18.76
C PRO A 312 -9.50 26.02 18.46
N LEU A 313 -9.24 25.03 17.61
CA LEU A 313 -10.06 23.82 17.57
C LEU A 313 -9.90 23.09 18.91
N LEU A 314 -11.03 22.73 19.55
CA LEU A 314 -11.05 21.81 20.68
C LEU A 314 -10.40 20.48 20.27
N ASP A 315 -9.42 20.03 21.04
CA ASP A 315 -8.75 18.74 20.86
C ASP A 315 -9.63 17.60 21.40
N PHE A 316 -10.10 16.74 20.49
CA PHE A 316 -10.89 15.53 20.78
C PHE A 316 -10.01 14.28 21.04
N SER A 317 -8.70 14.43 21.22
CA SER A 317 -7.71 13.32 21.31
C SER A 317 -7.98 12.25 22.38
N ALA A 318 -8.69 12.56 23.47
CA ALA A 318 -8.97 11.61 24.53
C ALA A 318 -9.99 10.50 24.15
N LEU A 319 -10.97 10.81 23.29
CA LEU A 319 -11.96 9.82 22.82
C LEU A 319 -11.34 8.84 21.79
N ASP A 320 -10.31 9.29 21.08
CA ASP A 320 -9.63 8.52 20.02
C ASP A 320 -8.74 7.38 20.58
N LEU A 321 -8.36 7.46 21.86
CA LEU A 321 -7.58 6.43 22.55
C LEU A 321 -8.43 5.28 23.14
N MET A 322 -9.76 5.41 23.15
CA MET A 322 -10.65 4.38 23.72
C MET A 322 -10.90 3.19 22.78
N ARG A 323 -10.52 3.30 21.50
CA ARG A 323 -10.65 2.23 20.51
C ARG A 323 -9.32 1.99 19.80
N ALA A 324 -8.93 0.74 19.69
CA ALA A 324 -7.78 0.37 18.88
C ALA A 324 -8.08 0.66 17.41
N LYS A 325 -7.16 1.36 16.75
CA LYS A 325 -7.21 1.65 15.31
C LYS A 325 -7.00 0.36 14.50
N ASP A 326 -7.42 0.33 13.24
CA ASP A 326 -7.39 -0.88 12.39
C ASP A 326 -6.02 -1.57 12.35
N TYR A 327 -4.93 -0.80 12.24
CA TYR A 327 -3.57 -1.35 12.25
C TYR A 327 -3.14 -1.90 13.63
N GLN A 328 -3.66 -1.34 14.73
CA GLN A 328 -3.40 -1.86 16.08
C GLN A 328 -4.13 -3.18 16.25
N GLN A 329 -5.33 -3.30 15.69
CA GLN A 329 -6.03 -4.58 15.61
C GLN A 329 -5.25 -5.61 14.79
N GLU A 330 -4.62 -5.23 13.67
CA GLU A 330 -3.76 -6.15 12.91
C GLU A 330 -2.60 -6.69 13.77
N ILE A 331 -1.93 -5.82 14.54
CA ILE A 331 -0.85 -6.25 15.45
C ILE A 331 -1.39 -7.17 16.55
N LEU A 332 -2.54 -6.82 17.14
CA LEU A 332 -3.18 -7.63 18.16
C LEU A 332 -3.66 -8.99 17.60
N GLU A 333 -4.12 -9.06 16.35
CA GLU A 333 -4.44 -10.30 15.65
C GLU A 333 -3.17 -11.15 15.45
N LYS A 334 -2.04 -10.55 15.04
CA LYS A 334 -0.75 -11.28 14.92
C LYS A 334 -0.25 -11.81 16.26
N LEU A 335 -0.33 -11.02 17.33
CA LEU A 335 0.02 -11.48 18.68
C LEU A 335 -0.88 -12.62 19.16
N ASP A 336 -2.17 -12.59 18.77
CA ASP A 336 -3.11 -13.68 19.04
C ASP A 336 -2.72 -14.95 18.28
N VAL A 337 -2.29 -14.83 17.01
CA VAL A 337 -1.75 -15.95 16.22
C VAL A 337 -0.52 -16.56 16.87
N GLU A 338 0.44 -15.74 17.28
CA GLU A 338 1.63 -16.24 17.97
C GLU A 338 1.29 -17.06 19.21
N ARG A 339 0.35 -16.59 20.04
CA ARG A 339 0.02 -17.26 21.30
C ARG A 339 -0.90 -18.46 21.13
N ASN A 340 -1.92 -18.34 20.27
CA ASN A 340 -2.97 -19.36 20.15
C ASN A 340 -2.71 -20.38 19.04
N VAL A 341 -1.95 -20.00 18.00
CA VAL A 341 -1.60 -20.89 16.88
C VAL A 341 -0.21 -21.47 17.08
N HIS A 342 0.80 -20.63 17.35
CA HIS A 342 2.18 -21.09 17.48
C HIS A 342 2.58 -21.48 18.92
N GLY A 343 1.86 -20.99 19.94
CA GLY A 343 2.20 -21.22 21.35
C GLY A 343 3.35 -20.36 21.86
N HIS A 344 3.69 -19.28 21.15
CA HIS A 344 4.75 -18.33 21.50
C HIS A 344 4.21 -17.21 22.38
N PHE A 345 4.66 -17.18 23.63
CA PHE A 345 4.26 -16.16 24.63
C PHE A 345 5.34 -15.10 24.90
N ARG A 346 6.49 -15.23 24.25
CA ARG A 346 7.58 -14.24 24.27
C ARG A 346 7.60 -13.51 22.94
N ASN A 347 6.79 -12.44 22.84
CA ASN A 347 6.52 -11.80 21.57
C ASN A 347 7.31 -10.49 21.39
N LEU A 348 7.89 -10.31 20.20
CA LEU A 348 8.57 -9.08 19.81
C LEU A 348 7.74 -8.29 18.80
N VAL A 349 7.29 -7.09 19.18
CA VAL A 349 6.57 -6.17 18.30
C VAL A 349 7.50 -5.08 17.81
N VAL A 350 7.59 -5.00 16.49
CA VAL A 350 8.35 -3.98 15.77
C VAL A 350 7.38 -2.95 15.23
N ALA A 351 7.49 -1.72 15.68
CA ALA A 351 6.55 -0.68 15.30
C ALA A 351 7.27 0.66 15.13
N ALA A 352 7.02 1.29 13.97
CA ALA A 352 7.62 2.57 13.62
C ALA A 352 7.39 3.62 14.73
N THR A 353 8.37 4.50 14.94
CA THR A 353 8.29 5.54 15.96
C THR A 353 7.07 6.44 15.73
N GLY A 354 6.25 6.66 16.75
CA GLY A 354 5.04 7.50 16.65
C GLY A 354 3.74 6.73 16.35
N THR A 355 3.79 5.41 16.13
CA THR A 355 2.60 4.59 15.82
C THR A 355 1.82 4.09 17.04
N GLY A 356 2.13 4.58 18.25
CA GLY A 356 1.41 4.18 19.46
C GLY A 356 1.75 2.78 19.97
N LYS A 357 3.05 2.40 20.00
CA LYS A 357 3.55 1.14 20.60
C LYS A 357 2.96 0.84 21.97
N THR A 358 2.93 1.86 22.82
CA THR A 358 2.35 1.81 24.16
C THR A 358 0.85 1.51 24.15
N VAL A 359 0.11 2.04 23.17
CA VAL A 359 -1.34 1.82 23.03
C VAL A 359 -1.62 0.37 22.68
N VAL A 360 -0.82 -0.23 21.78
CA VAL A 360 -0.92 -1.66 21.44
C VAL A 360 -0.70 -2.52 22.68
N ALA A 361 0.37 -2.27 23.45
CA ALA A 361 0.65 -3.00 24.68
C ALA A 361 -0.47 -2.85 25.72
N ALA A 362 -1.11 -1.68 25.80
CA ALA A 362 -2.23 -1.44 26.70
C ALA A 362 -3.49 -2.23 26.29
N PHE A 363 -3.83 -2.28 25.00
CA PHE A 363 -4.96 -3.09 24.51
C PHE A 363 -4.71 -4.59 24.63
N ASP A 364 -3.48 -5.03 24.39
CA ASP A 364 -3.08 -6.43 24.55
C ASP A 364 -3.20 -6.86 26.03
N PHE A 365 -2.66 -6.06 26.94
CA PHE A 365 -2.81 -6.27 28.37
C PHE A 365 -4.27 -6.19 28.83
N LYS A 366 -5.09 -5.30 28.26
CA LYS A 366 -6.52 -5.20 28.57
C LYS A 366 -7.24 -6.54 28.32
N ARG A 367 -7.01 -7.17 27.17
CA ARG A 367 -7.56 -8.50 26.84
C ARG A 367 -7.12 -9.55 27.85
N TYR A 368 -5.84 -9.53 28.24
CA TYR A 368 -5.31 -10.46 29.23
C TYR A 368 -5.94 -10.26 30.62
N ARG A 369 -6.09 -9.01 31.08
CA ARG A 369 -6.71 -8.64 32.36
C ARG A 369 -8.19 -9.00 32.41
N GLU A 370 -8.92 -8.86 31.30
CA GLU A 370 -10.32 -9.26 31.22
C GLU A 370 -10.50 -10.78 31.44
N ALA A 371 -9.54 -11.59 30.99
CA ALA A 371 -9.51 -13.03 31.28
C ALA A 371 -8.92 -13.37 32.67
N HIS A 372 -8.06 -12.50 33.22
CA HIS A 372 -7.33 -12.70 34.48
C HIS A 372 -7.35 -11.42 35.35
N PRO A 373 -8.41 -11.19 36.15
CA PRO A 373 -8.59 -9.93 36.88
C PRO A 373 -7.49 -9.61 37.90
N ASP A 374 -6.88 -10.64 38.51
CA ASP A 374 -5.87 -10.51 39.58
C ASP A 374 -4.42 -10.56 39.05
N CYS A 375 -4.21 -10.28 37.76
CA CYS A 375 -2.88 -10.40 37.15
C CYS A 375 -1.88 -9.36 37.66
N HIS A 376 -0.61 -9.73 37.69
CA HIS A 376 0.50 -8.85 38.04
C HIS A 376 1.19 -8.31 36.76
N PHE A 377 1.45 -7.01 36.73
CA PHE A 377 1.94 -6.31 35.54
C PHE A 377 3.22 -5.52 35.81
N LEU A 378 4.21 -5.66 34.91
CA LEU A 378 5.46 -4.90 34.94
C LEU A 378 5.75 -4.27 33.58
N PHE A 379 5.93 -2.94 33.56
CA PHE A 379 6.41 -2.20 32.40
C PHE A 379 7.82 -1.66 32.67
N ILE A 380 8.78 -1.99 31.80
CA ILE A 380 10.17 -1.56 31.91
C ILE A 380 10.52 -0.60 30.78
N ALA A 381 11.11 0.54 31.14
CA ALA A 381 11.72 1.46 30.18
C ALA A 381 13.05 2.04 30.71
N HIS A 382 13.83 2.63 29.81
CA HIS A 382 15.13 3.22 30.15
C HIS A 382 15.04 4.69 30.62
N ARG A 383 13.93 5.40 30.38
CA ARG A 383 13.74 6.81 30.74
C ARG A 383 12.47 7.05 31.57
N GLN A 384 12.56 7.97 32.53
CA GLN A 384 11.45 8.31 33.44
C GLN A 384 10.24 8.93 32.70
N GLU A 385 10.49 9.75 31.68
CA GLU A 385 9.44 10.41 30.89
C GLU A 385 8.56 9.39 30.16
N ILE A 386 9.17 8.34 29.59
CA ILE A 386 8.47 7.24 28.91
C ILE A 386 7.56 6.49 29.89
N LEU A 387 8.02 6.22 31.12
CA LEU A 387 7.22 5.52 32.13
C LEU A 387 5.93 6.28 32.48
N ARG A 388 6.00 7.60 32.62
CA ARG A 388 4.83 8.45 32.96
C ARG A 388 3.84 8.50 31.80
N GLN A 389 4.33 8.69 30.57
CA GLN A 389 3.50 8.67 29.36
C GLN A 389 2.84 7.29 29.17
N ALA A 390 3.58 6.21 29.42
CA ALA A 390 3.06 4.86 29.33
C ALA A 390 1.95 4.60 30.34
N MET A 391 2.17 4.96 31.61
CA MET A 391 1.16 4.82 32.66
C MET A 391 -0.13 5.59 32.31
N GLN A 392 -0.03 6.82 31.82
CA GLN A 392 -1.21 7.60 31.40
C GLN A 392 -1.97 6.92 30.27
N THR A 393 -1.26 6.36 29.29
CA THR A 393 -1.87 5.62 28.16
C THR A 393 -2.64 4.40 28.66
N PHE A 394 -2.04 3.62 29.56
CA PHE A 394 -2.70 2.44 30.15
C PHE A 394 -3.96 2.82 30.92
N ARG A 395 -3.94 3.91 31.71
CA ARG A 395 -5.12 4.40 32.45
C ARG A 395 -6.29 4.73 31.53
N ILE A 396 -6.02 5.35 30.38
CA ILE A 396 -7.06 5.70 29.39
C ILE A 396 -7.63 4.45 28.72
N VAL A 397 -6.78 3.54 28.25
CA VAL A 397 -7.22 2.32 27.53
C VAL A 397 -7.98 1.34 28.44
N LEU A 398 -7.53 1.23 29.69
CA LEU A 398 -8.12 0.35 30.71
C LEU A 398 -9.35 0.95 31.40
N ASP A 399 -9.66 2.23 31.12
CA ASP A 399 -10.69 3.02 31.80
C ASP A 399 -10.54 3.00 33.34
N ASP A 400 -9.29 3.10 33.81
CA ASP A 400 -8.94 3.04 35.24
C ASP A 400 -7.91 4.13 35.59
N PRO A 401 -8.32 5.25 36.18
CA PRO A 401 -7.41 6.34 36.52
C PRO A 401 -6.43 6.01 37.66
N ASN A 402 -6.67 4.93 38.41
CA ASN A 402 -5.82 4.51 39.54
C ASN A 402 -4.79 3.45 39.14
N PHE A 403 -4.79 3.00 37.88
CA PHE A 403 -3.91 1.94 37.43
C PHE A 403 -2.43 2.34 37.46
N GLY A 404 -1.58 1.47 38.02
CA GLY A 404 -0.12 1.54 37.95
C GLY A 404 0.55 2.51 38.92
N SER A 405 1.78 2.18 39.32
CA SER A 405 2.69 3.04 40.11
C SER A 405 4.07 3.14 39.46
N VAL A 406 4.69 4.32 39.49
CA VAL A 406 6.02 4.58 38.89
C VAL A 406 7.14 4.25 39.87
N TRP A 407 8.18 3.56 39.40
CA TRP A 407 9.41 3.28 40.15
C TRP A 407 10.65 3.77 39.38
N ASP A 408 11.10 5.00 39.67
CA ASP A 408 12.10 5.70 38.85
C ASP A 408 13.33 6.23 39.62
N GLY A 409 13.52 5.76 40.86
CA GLY A 409 14.62 6.11 41.75
C GLY A 409 14.27 7.22 42.75
N ASN A 410 13.39 8.16 42.36
CA ASN A 410 12.83 9.18 43.23
C ASN A 410 11.49 8.75 43.84
N ASN A 411 10.78 7.84 43.19
CA ASN A 411 9.50 7.30 43.62
C ASN A 411 9.62 5.80 43.82
N GLU A 412 9.05 5.26 44.91
CA GLU A 412 8.96 3.83 45.18
C GLU A 412 7.47 3.45 45.37
N PRO A 413 6.96 2.42 44.69
CA PRO A 413 5.55 2.08 44.76
C PRO A 413 5.18 1.45 46.11
N SER A 414 3.98 1.73 46.61
CA SER A 414 3.46 1.13 47.85
C SER A 414 3.02 -0.34 47.67
N ASN A 415 2.73 -0.74 46.44
CA ASN A 415 2.39 -2.10 46.04
C ASN A 415 3.08 -2.41 44.70
N TYR A 416 3.64 -3.61 44.58
CA TYR A 416 4.32 -4.09 43.37
C TYR A 416 3.39 -4.80 42.36
N GLN A 417 2.07 -4.76 42.52
CA GLN A 417 1.13 -5.46 41.62
C GLN A 417 1.11 -4.93 40.18
N HIS A 418 1.11 -3.60 40.00
CA HIS A 418 1.13 -2.95 38.68
C HIS A 418 2.19 -1.85 38.66
N VAL A 419 3.35 -2.14 38.07
CA VAL A 419 4.54 -1.28 38.22
C VAL A 419 5.07 -0.81 36.87
N PHE A 420 5.41 0.48 36.80
CA PHE A 420 6.14 1.10 35.69
C PHE A 420 7.55 1.48 36.19
N ALA A 421 8.55 0.63 35.95
CA ALA A 421 9.87 0.75 36.54
C ALA A 421 10.96 1.15 35.54
N SER A 422 11.90 1.98 35.98
CA SER A 422 13.12 2.22 35.20
C SER A 422 14.08 1.04 35.34
N LYS A 423 14.71 0.62 34.24
CA LYS A 423 15.63 -0.53 34.23
C LYS A 423 16.71 -0.46 35.31
N ASP A 424 17.28 0.74 35.52
CA ASP A 424 18.41 0.93 36.43
C ASP A 424 17.95 0.87 37.90
N THR A 425 16.77 1.43 38.20
CA THR A 425 16.18 1.38 39.54
C THR A 425 15.84 -0.06 39.91
N LEU A 426 15.14 -0.76 39.01
CA LEU A 426 14.73 -2.14 39.22
C LEU A 426 15.96 -3.06 39.41
N ARG A 427 16.99 -2.91 38.56
CA ARG A 427 18.23 -3.68 38.66
C ARG A 427 18.93 -3.49 40.00
N ASN A 428 19.05 -2.25 40.47
CA ASN A 428 19.76 -1.92 41.71
C ASN A 428 19.01 -2.39 42.96
N ARG A 429 17.68 -2.55 42.88
CA ARG A 429 16.83 -2.99 43.98
C ARG A 429 16.48 -4.48 43.91
N LEU A 430 16.76 -5.14 42.80
CA LEU A 430 16.39 -6.54 42.52
C LEU A 430 16.82 -7.50 43.63
N ASP A 431 18.08 -7.40 44.08
CA ASP A 431 18.65 -8.31 45.08
C ASP A 431 18.03 -8.14 46.49
N GLY A 432 17.30 -7.04 46.72
CA GLY A 432 16.58 -6.76 47.96
C GLY A 432 15.07 -6.97 47.88
N LEU A 433 14.54 -7.40 46.73
CA LEU A 433 13.12 -7.70 46.54
C LEU A 433 12.82 -9.14 46.95
N ASN A 434 11.81 -9.33 47.81
CA ASN A 434 11.24 -10.65 48.13
C ASN A 434 10.09 -11.01 47.17
N LEU A 435 10.32 -10.89 45.86
CA LEU A 435 9.37 -11.31 44.83
C LEU A 435 9.83 -12.65 44.23
N THR A 436 8.90 -13.52 43.85
CA THR A 436 9.24 -14.77 43.15
C THR A 436 9.52 -14.51 41.68
N GLU A 437 10.22 -15.44 41.01
CA GLU A 437 10.53 -15.34 39.58
C GLU A 437 9.25 -15.24 38.71
N ASP A 438 8.17 -15.88 39.14
CA ASP A 438 6.86 -15.95 38.47
C ASP A 438 5.85 -14.89 38.98
N TYR A 439 6.30 -13.92 39.79
CA TYR A 439 5.41 -12.95 40.42
C TYR A 439 4.62 -12.09 39.43
N TYR A 440 5.24 -11.71 38.30
CA TYR A 440 4.57 -10.93 37.25
C TYR A 440 4.01 -11.84 36.18
N ASP A 441 2.69 -11.79 35.93
CA ASP A 441 2.06 -12.55 34.85
C ASP A 441 2.37 -11.95 33.47
N TYR A 442 2.44 -10.62 33.39
CA TYR A 442 2.58 -9.89 32.14
C TYR A 442 3.69 -8.84 32.25
N MET A 443 4.68 -8.92 31.36
CA MET A 443 5.83 -8.02 31.36
C MET A 443 5.98 -7.35 30.00
N VAL A 444 6.12 -6.02 29.99
CA VAL A 444 6.41 -5.22 28.79
C VAL A 444 7.79 -4.60 28.93
N VAL A 445 8.61 -4.73 27.89
CA VAL A 445 9.92 -4.08 27.81
C VAL A 445 9.94 -3.15 26.60
N ASP A 446 9.98 -1.84 26.85
CA ASP A 446 10.07 -0.83 25.80
C ASP A 446 11.53 -0.52 25.41
N GLU A 447 11.71 -0.20 24.13
CA GLU A 447 13.01 -0.08 23.46
C GLU A 447 13.93 -1.28 23.74
N VAL A 448 13.36 -2.47 23.47
CA VAL A 448 13.98 -3.76 23.77
C VAL A 448 15.24 -4.05 22.95
N HIS A 449 15.58 -3.23 21.96
CA HIS A 449 16.86 -3.31 21.26
C HIS A 449 18.09 -3.11 22.18
N HIS A 450 17.90 -2.68 23.43
CA HIS A 450 18.93 -2.64 24.47
C HIS A 450 19.08 -3.93 25.30
N ILE A 451 18.24 -4.94 25.04
CA ILE A 451 18.11 -6.14 25.88
C ILE A 451 19.41 -6.94 26.03
N VAL A 452 20.28 -6.89 25.02
CA VAL A 452 21.58 -7.59 24.99
C VAL A 452 22.57 -6.99 26.01
N ALA A 453 22.32 -5.76 26.49
CA ALA A 453 23.15 -5.17 27.53
C ALA A 453 23.05 -6.01 28.82
N PRO A 454 24.17 -6.27 29.54
CA PRO A 454 24.17 -7.06 30.77
C PRO A 454 23.16 -6.60 31.83
N THR A 455 22.78 -5.32 31.78
CA THR A 455 21.78 -4.71 32.66
C THR A 455 20.36 -5.22 32.44
N TYR A 456 19.95 -5.47 31.18
CA TYR A 456 18.62 -6.03 30.86
C TYR A 456 18.59 -7.55 31.04
N VAL A 457 19.67 -8.24 30.66
CA VAL A 457 19.78 -9.70 30.82
C VAL A 457 19.53 -10.12 32.26
N LYS A 458 20.08 -9.41 33.26
CA LYS A 458 19.81 -9.71 34.68
C LYS A 458 18.32 -9.69 35.03
N LEU A 459 17.57 -8.71 34.50
CA LEU A 459 16.14 -8.52 34.81
C LEU A 459 15.27 -9.61 34.17
N ILE A 460 15.56 -9.95 32.92
CA ILE A 460 14.77 -10.89 32.11
C ILE A 460 15.08 -12.35 32.47
N THR A 461 16.29 -12.61 32.97
CA THR A 461 16.62 -13.93 33.51
C THR A 461 15.98 -14.17 34.87
N TYR A 462 15.76 -13.12 35.66
CA TYR A 462 15.16 -13.21 37.00
C TYR A 462 13.63 -13.36 36.93
N PHE A 463 12.93 -12.45 36.26
CA PHE A 463 11.47 -12.54 36.10
C PHE A 463 11.11 -13.44 34.91
N LYS A 464 10.27 -14.45 35.15
CA LYS A 464 9.76 -15.42 34.17
C LYS A 464 8.25 -15.27 34.02
N PRO A 465 7.78 -14.18 33.37
CA PRO A 465 6.37 -13.93 33.21
C PRO A 465 5.70 -14.93 32.27
N LYS A 466 4.38 -15.09 32.39
CA LYS A 466 3.59 -15.89 31.45
C LYS A 466 3.60 -15.27 30.06
N ILE A 467 3.53 -13.94 29.97
CA ILE A 467 3.64 -13.18 28.72
C ILE A 467 4.77 -12.17 28.83
N LEU A 468 5.70 -12.21 27.88
CA LEU A 468 6.76 -11.22 27.71
C LEU A 468 6.56 -10.51 26.38
N LEU A 469 6.34 -9.20 26.42
CA LEU A 469 6.15 -8.36 25.23
C LEU A 469 7.31 -7.37 25.08
N GLY A 470 8.12 -7.55 24.05
CA GLY A 470 9.16 -6.60 23.65
C GLY A 470 8.61 -5.59 22.66
N LEU A 471 8.84 -4.29 22.88
CA LEU A 471 8.50 -3.23 21.95
C LEU A 471 9.79 -2.60 21.41
N THR A 472 9.92 -2.50 20.09
CA THR A 472 11.04 -1.80 19.47
C THR A 472 10.61 -1.15 18.16
N ALA A 473 11.32 -0.13 17.71
CA ALA A 473 11.21 0.31 16.31
C ALA A 473 12.11 -0.50 15.37
N THR A 474 13.09 -1.21 15.92
CA THR A 474 14.22 -1.74 15.17
C THR A 474 14.72 -3.05 15.80
N PRO A 475 14.44 -4.20 15.17
CA PRO A 475 14.91 -5.50 15.65
C PRO A 475 16.31 -5.85 15.14
N GLU A 476 16.66 -5.41 13.93
CA GLU A 476 17.86 -5.81 13.20
C GLU A 476 19.10 -5.00 13.63
N ARG A 477 20.08 -5.68 14.23
CA ARG A 477 21.46 -5.19 14.40
C ARG A 477 22.42 -6.11 13.64
N THR A 478 23.48 -5.52 13.10
CA THR A 478 24.36 -6.14 12.09
C THR A 478 25.22 -7.32 12.59
N ASN A 479 25.18 -7.66 13.88
CA ASN A 479 26.01 -8.72 14.48
C ASN A 479 25.16 -9.82 15.10
N GLU A 480 25.49 -11.09 14.85
CA GLU A 480 24.82 -12.28 15.43
C GLU A 480 24.85 -12.32 16.97
N GLN A 481 25.86 -11.70 17.60
CA GLN A 481 25.96 -11.59 19.06
C GLN A 481 24.99 -10.57 19.68
N GLU A 482 24.28 -9.80 18.85
CA GLU A 482 23.34 -8.75 19.25
C GLU A 482 21.89 -9.01 18.81
N ASP A 483 21.58 -10.22 18.32
CA ASP A 483 20.23 -10.58 17.93
C ASP A 483 19.29 -10.62 19.14
N ILE A 484 18.37 -9.66 19.19
CA ILE A 484 17.39 -9.55 20.28
C ILE A 484 16.31 -10.62 20.21
N THR A 485 16.08 -11.21 19.04
CA THR A 485 15.03 -12.22 18.84
C THR A 485 15.29 -13.47 19.66
N VAL A 486 16.53 -13.74 20.07
CA VAL A 486 16.90 -14.84 20.97
C VAL A 486 16.11 -14.82 22.29
N PHE A 487 15.70 -13.64 22.77
CA PHE A 487 14.89 -13.50 23.99
C PHE A 487 13.38 -13.64 23.74
N PHE A 488 12.97 -13.71 22.47
CA PHE A 488 11.61 -13.72 21.94
C PHE A 488 11.39 -14.87 20.95
N ASP A 489 11.83 -16.08 21.33
CA ASP A 489 11.66 -17.32 20.56
C ASP A 489 12.23 -17.26 19.11
N GLY A 490 13.27 -16.45 18.87
CA GLY A 490 14.05 -16.43 17.65
C GLY A 490 13.40 -15.73 16.45
N HIS A 491 12.30 -14.99 16.63
CA HIS A 491 11.64 -14.28 15.53
C HIS A 491 10.93 -12.98 15.98
N ILE A 492 10.40 -12.23 15.00
CA ILE A 492 9.58 -11.03 15.21
C ILE A 492 8.11 -11.42 15.08
N SER A 493 7.34 -11.24 16.16
CA SER A 493 5.93 -11.65 16.26
C SER A 493 4.97 -10.75 15.49
N ALA A 494 5.22 -9.45 15.46
CA ALA A 494 4.40 -8.52 14.68
C ALA A 494 5.21 -7.30 14.25
N GLU A 495 4.95 -6.83 13.03
CA GLU A 495 5.58 -5.63 12.51
C GLU A 495 4.55 -4.67 11.90
N ILE A 496 4.63 -3.39 12.25
CA ILE A 496 4.05 -2.30 11.44
C ILE A 496 5.15 -1.45 10.83
N ARG A 497 5.26 -1.58 9.51
CA ARG A 497 6.20 -0.79 8.71
C ARG A 497 5.67 0.62 8.50
N LEU A 498 6.60 1.52 8.20
CA LEU A 498 6.33 2.94 7.98
C LEU A 498 5.16 3.25 6.99
N PRO A 499 5.01 2.55 5.84
CA PRO A 499 3.95 2.82 4.87
C PRO A 499 2.54 2.64 5.44
N ALA A 500 2.33 1.56 6.20
CA ALA A 500 1.05 1.29 6.83
C ALA A 500 0.69 2.37 7.84
N ALA A 501 1.69 2.86 8.59
CA ALA A 501 1.52 3.94 9.55
C ALA A 501 1.17 5.29 8.90
N LEU A 502 1.79 5.61 7.76
CA LEU A 502 1.49 6.82 6.98
C LEU A 502 0.11 6.77 6.34
N ASN A 503 -0.25 5.64 5.72
CA ASN A 503 -1.57 5.45 5.12
C ASN A 503 -2.72 5.50 6.13
N ALA A 504 -2.45 5.13 7.39
CA ALA A 504 -3.39 5.24 8.50
C ALA A 504 -3.45 6.66 9.11
N GLY A 505 -2.67 7.63 8.59
CA GLY A 505 -2.66 9.01 9.08
C GLY A 505 -2.08 9.18 10.49
N LEU A 506 -1.26 8.23 10.96
CA LEU A 506 -0.66 8.27 12.31
C LEU A 506 0.61 9.12 12.36
N LEU A 507 1.18 9.33 11.19
CA LEU A 507 2.43 10.02 10.97
C LEU A 507 2.17 11.15 9.97
N ALA A 508 2.89 12.26 10.12
CA ALA A 508 2.90 13.32 9.15
C ALA A 508 3.43 12.76 7.81
N PRO A 509 2.78 13.07 6.68
CA PRO A 509 3.28 12.69 5.36
C PRO A 509 4.66 13.31 5.12
N PHE A 510 5.42 12.77 4.16
CA PHE A 510 6.76 13.27 3.85
C PHE A 510 6.96 13.58 2.37
N HIS A 511 7.80 14.55 2.07
CA HIS A 511 8.33 14.83 0.75
C HIS A 511 9.83 14.55 0.75
N TYR A 512 10.22 13.44 0.13
CA TYR A 512 11.60 13.01 -0.02
C TYR A 512 12.16 13.49 -1.36
N TYR A 513 13.31 14.14 -1.31
CA TYR A 513 14.04 14.62 -2.48
C TYR A 513 15.42 13.96 -2.52
N GLY A 514 15.61 13.05 -3.48
CA GLY A 514 16.91 12.45 -3.80
C GLY A 514 17.66 13.34 -4.78
N ILE A 515 18.69 14.01 -4.29
CA ILE A 515 19.46 15.02 -5.00
C ILE A 515 20.83 14.44 -5.34
N PRO A 516 21.34 14.58 -6.57
CA PRO A 516 22.67 14.09 -6.92
C PRO A 516 23.73 14.86 -6.12
N ASP A 517 24.59 14.12 -5.43
CA ASP A 517 25.80 14.63 -4.81
C ASP A 517 26.96 14.52 -5.80
N ASN A 518 27.92 15.43 -5.69
CA ASN A 518 29.05 15.51 -6.63
C ASN A 518 30.25 14.68 -6.13
N VAL A 519 30.04 13.91 -5.06
CA VAL A 519 31.06 13.17 -4.34
C VAL A 519 31.05 11.73 -4.80
N ASP A 520 32.23 11.23 -5.17
CA ASP A 520 32.46 9.82 -5.46
C ASP A 520 32.88 9.08 -4.18
N LEU A 521 32.08 8.10 -3.77
CA LEU A 521 32.32 7.26 -2.60
C LEU A 521 32.75 5.84 -3.00
N SER A 522 32.91 5.53 -4.28
CA SER A 522 33.29 4.19 -4.75
C SER A 522 34.70 3.79 -4.31
N GLU A 523 35.61 4.76 -4.20
CA GLU A 523 37.00 4.57 -3.81
C GLU A 523 37.22 4.56 -2.28
N VAL A 524 36.25 5.06 -1.49
CA VAL A 524 36.34 5.07 -0.02
C VAL A 524 36.37 3.64 0.50
N LYS A 525 37.25 3.35 1.46
CA LYS A 525 37.39 2.01 2.01
C LYS A 525 36.10 1.56 2.70
N TRP A 526 35.77 0.30 2.47
CA TRP A 526 34.68 -0.41 3.12
C TRP A 526 35.26 -1.45 4.07
N SER A 527 34.92 -1.38 5.35
CA SER A 527 35.42 -2.30 6.38
C SER A 527 34.26 -2.84 7.21
N GLY A 528 34.18 -4.17 7.33
CA GLY A 528 33.04 -4.85 7.94
C GLY A 528 31.76 -4.58 7.14
N HIS A 529 30.89 -3.73 7.66
CA HIS A 529 29.56 -3.43 7.11
C HIS A 529 29.36 -1.95 6.75
N GLY A 530 30.41 -1.14 6.65
CA GLY A 530 30.31 0.29 6.37
C GLY A 530 31.57 0.96 5.83
N TYR A 531 31.43 2.24 5.48
CA TYR A 531 32.51 3.14 5.06
C TYR A 531 33.44 3.49 6.22
N ASP A 532 34.72 3.66 5.93
CA ASP A 532 35.66 4.24 6.90
C ASP A 532 35.28 5.69 7.22
N ILE A 533 34.89 5.93 8.47
CA ILE A 533 34.37 7.22 8.96
C ILE A 533 35.39 8.35 8.76
N SER A 534 36.69 8.06 8.93
CA SER A 534 37.75 9.07 8.87
C SER A 534 38.02 9.51 7.43
N GLU A 535 38.01 8.58 6.49
CA GLU A 535 38.14 8.85 5.05
C GLU A 535 36.91 9.59 4.54
N LEU A 536 35.71 9.13 4.93
CA LEU A 536 34.44 9.75 4.57
C LEU A 536 34.34 11.20 5.07
N SER A 537 34.76 11.46 6.32
CA SER A 537 34.78 12.81 6.90
C SER A 537 35.69 13.76 6.11
N ARG A 538 36.90 13.31 5.72
CA ARG A 538 37.82 14.11 4.89
C ARG A 538 37.23 14.50 3.55
N VAL A 539 36.59 13.56 2.86
CA VAL A 539 35.97 13.82 1.56
C VAL A 539 34.89 14.91 1.68
N TYR A 540 34.13 14.90 2.78
CA TYR A 540 33.05 15.88 2.98
C TYR A 540 33.50 17.23 3.53
N THR A 541 34.56 17.30 4.35
CA THR A 541 35.06 18.56 4.90
C THR A 541 35.97 19.33 3.94
N GLN A 542 36.54 18.68 2.92
CA GLN A 542 37.40 19.34 1.91
C GLN A 542 36.65 19.93 0.72
N ASN A 543 35.32 19.80 0.67
CA ASN A 543 34.51 20.15 -0.50
C ASN A 543 33.54 21.31 -0.23
N ASP A 544 34.05 22.54 -0.33
CA ASP A 544 33.23 23.76 -0.19
C ASP A 544 32.15 23.87 -1.28
N PHE A 545 32.38 23.30 -2.46
CA PHE A 545 31.42 23.28 -3.57
C PHE A 545 30.16 22.47 -3.22
N ARG A 546 30.32 21.35 -2.50
CA ARG A 546 29.20 20.56 -1.97
C ARG A 546 28.30 21.39 -1.05
N THR A 547 28.90 22.21 -0.18
CA THR A 547 28.12 23.06 0.74
C THR A 547 27.30 24.11 -0.02
N GLY A 548 27.87 24.68 -1.09
CA GLY A 548 27.13 25.57 -1.98
C GLY A 548 25.95 24.88 -2.68
N LEU A 549 26.15 23.63 -3.13
CA LEU A 549 25.06 22.82 -3.69
C LEU A 549 23.95 22.58 -2.68
N ILE A 550 24.29 22.21 -1.43
CA ILE A 550 23.32 21.97 -0.35
C ILE A 550 22.45 23.21 -0.13
N LEU A 551 23.07 24.38 0.05
CA LEU A 551 22.33 25.64 0.27
C LEU A 551 21.44 26.02 -0.91
N LYS A 552 21.93 25.84 -2.15
CA LYS A 552 21.15 26.11 -3.37
C LYS A 552 19.92 25.21 -3.44
N LYS A 553 20.08 23.91 -3.18
CA LYS A 553 18.99 22.94 -3.23
C LYS A 553 17.98 23.13 -2.11
N MET A 554 18.43 23.53 -0.92
CA MET A 554 17.54 23.97 0.14
C MET A 554 16.69 25.18 -0.29
N GLN A 555 17.27 26.18 -0.94
CA GLN A 555 16.51 27.33 -1.45
C GLN A 555 15.48 26.92 -2.50
N GLU A 556 15.83 25.98 -3.37
CA GLU A 556 14.95 25.45 -4.42
C GLU A 556 13.73 24.72 -3.85
N TYR A 557 13.93 23.79 -2.90
CA TYR A 557 12.86 22.92 -2.41
C TYR A 557 12.10 23.46 -1.18
N ILE A 558 12.79 24.18 -0.28
CA ILE A 558 12.16 24.74 0.93
C ILE A 558 11.61 26.15 0.65
N GLY A 559 12.24 26.90 -0.26
CA GLY A 559 11.91 28.28 -0.58
C GLY A 559 12.62 29.30 0.31
N SER A 560 13.01 30.43 -0.28
CA SER A 560 13.87 31.44 0.37
C SER A 560 13.26 32.07 1.63
N THR A 561 11.95 32.26 1.68
CA THR A 561 11.26 32.85 2.85
C THR A 561 11.12 31.86 4.01
N ARG A 562 10.99 30.56 3.71
CA ARG A 562 10.78 29.51 4.72
C ARG A 562 12.10 29.03 5.32
N LEU A 563 13.23 29.22 4.63
CA LEU A 563 14.58 28.83 5.07
C LEU A 563 14.99 29.35 6.47
N HIS A 564 14.41 30.46 6.91
CA HIS A 564 14.64 31.08 8.23
C HIS A 564 13.59 30.70 9.29
N LYS A 565 12.62 29.86 8.94
CA LYS A 565 11.51 29.44 9.80
C LYS A 565 11.45 27.92 10.02
N VAL A 566 12.23 27.15 9.28
CA VAL A 566 12.28 25.68 9.43
C VAL A 566 12.82 25.25 10.78
N ARG A 567 12.48 24.01 11.16
CA ARG A 567 13.06 23.30 12.29
C ARG A 567 13.68 22.01 11.76
N ALA A 568 14.97 22.07 11.49
CA ALA A 568 15.71 21.06 10.75
C ALA A 568 16.65 20.24 11.64
N LEU A 569 16.68 18.92 11.42
CA LEU A 569 17.72 18.03 11.92
C LEU A 569 18.68 17.66 10.78
N CYS A 570 19.97 17.84 11.01
CA CYS A 570 21.02 17.64 10.00
C CYS A 570 21.97 16.54 10.46
N PHE A 571 21.96 15.39 9.78
CA PHE A 571 22.76 14.22 10.15
C PHE A 571 24.13 14.25 9.48
N CYS A 572 25.19 14.37 10.29
CA CYS A 572 26.58 14.46 9.84
C CYS A 572 27.35 13.16 10.10
N VAL A 573 28.49 13.00 9.42
CA VAL A 573 29.38 11.83 9.53
C VAL A 573 29.99 11.72 10.93
N ASP A 574 30.64 12.78 11.37
CA ASP A 574 31.34 12.86 12.65
C ASP A 574 31.27 14.28 13.24
N LYS A 575 31.92 14.47 14.40
CA LYS A 575 31.96 15.76 15.11
C LYS A 575 32.66 16.86 14.31
N GLU A 576 33.64 16.51 13.47
CA GLU A 576 34.37 17.48 12.65
C GLU A 576 33.49 18.02 11.53
N HIS A 577 32.81 17.13 10.81
CA HIS A 577 31.85 17.46 9.76
C HIS A 577 30.67 18.29 10.32
N ALA A 578 30.14 17.95 11.49
CA ALA A 578 29.07 18.73 12.12
C ALA A 578 29.49 20.18 12.44
N LYS A 579 30.71 20.37 12.97
CA LYS A 579 31.28 21.70 13.24
C LYS A 579 31.53 22.48 11.96
N PHE A 580 32.04 21.81 10.92
CA PHE A 580 32.26 22.41 9.60
C PHE A 580 30.95 22.93 9.00
N MET A 581 29.90 22.11 8.97
CA MET A 581 28.60 22.51 8.41
C MET A 581 27.95 23.64 9.21
N ASN A 582 28.03 23.59 10.54
CA ASN A 582 27.56 24.68 11.40
C ASN A 582 28.24 26.01 11.07
N ALA A 583 29.57 26.01 10.90
CA ALA A 583 30.31 27.21 10.52
C ALA A 583 29.86 27.74 9.15
N LYS A 584 29.69 26.88 8.15
CA LYS A 584 29.25 27.28 6.81
C LYS A 584 27.82 27.82 6.77
N PHE A 585 26.89 27.21 7.51
CA PHE A 585 25.51 27.69 7.59
C PHE A 585 25.39 28.99 8.36
N THR A 586 26.18 29.15 9.44
CA THR A 586 26.28 30.43 10.17
C THR A 586 26.78 31.54 9.25
N LEU A 587 27.82 31.27 8.44
CA LEU A 587 28.32 32.23 7.43
C LEU A 587 27.27 32.59 6.37
N ALA A 588 26.37 31.67 6.05
CA ALA A 588 25.23 31.91 5.15
C ALA A 588 24.06 32.67 5.82
N GLY A 589 24.19 33.08 7.09
CA GLY A 589 23.17 33.84 7.82
C GLY A 589 22.04 32.98 8.40
N LEU A 590 22.23 31.68 8.52
CA LEU A 590 21.25 30.75 9.10
C LEU A 590 21.52 30.56 10.60
N LYS A 591 20.45 30.40 11.38
CA LYS A 591 20.54 30.18 12.83
C LYS A 591 20.77 28.70 13.09
N THR A 592 21.96 28.34 13.55
CA THR A 592 22.36 26.94 13.67
C THR A 592 22.99 26.64 15.03
N ASP A 593 22.97 25.36 15.42
CA ASP A 593 23.71 24.86 16.58
C ASP A 593 24.20 23.42 16.31
N VAL A 594 25.11 22.92 17.15
CA VAL A 594 25.68 21.57 17.06
C VAL A 594 25.39 20.82 18.35
N LEU A 595 25.01 19.56 18.25
CA LEU A 595 24.92 18.67 19.40
C LEU A 595 25.71 17.38 19.20
N THR A 596 26.56 17.09 20.18
CA THR A 596 27.48 15.95 20.19
C THR A 596 27.36 15.15 21.49
N SER A 597 28.05 14.01 21.54
CA SER A 597 28.07 13.14 22.73
C SER A 597 28.73 13.76 23.95
N ASP A 598 29.53 14.81 23.77
CA ASP A 598 30.26 15.47 24.84
C ASP A 598 29.40 16.50 25.59
N ASP A 599 28.22 16.84 25.05
CA ASP A 599 27.37 17.90 25.60
C ASP A 599 26.59 17.45 26.85
N SER A 600 26.56 18.31 27.87
CA SER A 600 25.84 18.06 29.13
C SER A 600 24.32 17.99 28.94
N THR A 601 23.62 17.22 29.78
CA THR A 601 22.14 17.08 29.73
C THR A 601 21.41 18.44 29.79
N ASN A 602 21.94 19.39 30.56
CA ASN A 602 21.37 20.74 30.65
C ASN A 602 21.49 21.50 29.32
N HIS A 603 22.64 21.39 28.65
CA HIS A 603 22.85 22.01 27.33
C HIS A 603 21.95 21.36 26.28
N ARG A 604 21.84 20.02 26.26
CA ARG A 604 20.92 19.29 25.35
C ARG A 604 19.47 19.77 25.49
N ASN A 605 18.99 19.92 26.74
CA ASN A 605 17.63 20.40 27.00
C ASN A 605 17.42 21.87 26.57
N LEU A 606 18.46 22.71 26.69
CA LEU A 606 18.40 24.10 26.25
C LEU A 606 18.29 24.18 24.72
N VAL A 607 19.18 23.51 23.99
CA VAL A 607 19.21 23.50 22.52
C VAL A 607 17.91 22.91 21.96
N LYS A 608 17.39 21.85 22.59
CA LYS A 608 16.06 21.28 22.27
C LYS A 608 14.96 22.34 22.36
N LYS A 609 14.88 23.09 23.46
CA LYS A 609 13.89 24.16 23.64
C LYS A 609 14.07 25.30 22.63
N GLN A 610 15.32 25.62 22.30
CA GLN A 610 15.61 26.65 21.29
C GLN A 610 15.14 26.24 19.89
N LEU A 611 15.31 24.98 19.51
CA LEU A 611 14.81 24.45 18.24
C LEU A 611 13.28 24.43 18.21
N GLN A 612 12.63 24.01 19.29
CA GLN A 612 11.17 24.02 19.43
C GLN A 612 10.60 25.45 19.26
N ALA A 613 11.21 26.42 19.94
CA ALA A 613 10.83 27.83 19.89
C ALA A 613 11.19 28.53 18.56
N GLY A 614 11.93 27.88 17.64
CA GLY A 614 12.39 28.50 16.40
C GLY A 614 13.47 29.57 16.60
N ILE A 615 14.15 29.57 17.75
CA ILE A 615 15.30 30.44 18.02
C ILE A 615 16.48 30.01 17.16
N ILE A 616 16.68 28.68 17.04
CA ILE A 616 17.57 28.07 16.05
C ILE A 616 16.73 27.33 15.01
N ASN A 617 17.24 27.24 13.78
CA ASN A 617 16.55 26.60 12.67
C ASN A 617 17.18 25.27 12.26
N TYR A 618 18.51 25.11 12.42
CA TYR A 618 19.22 23.92 12.00
C TYR A 618 20.06 23.36 13.13
N LEU A 619 19.87 22.09 13.45
CA LEU A 619 20.64 21.39 14.47
C LEU A 619 21.47 20.29 13.82
N PHE A 620 22.80 20.43 13.86
CA PHE A 620 23.74 19.43 13.35
C PHE A 620 24.05 18.39 14.41
N VAL A 621 23.93 17.11 14.03
CA VAL A 621 23.96 16.00 14.98
C VAL A 621 24.81 14.84 14.51
N VAL A 622 25.43 14.15 15.47
CA VAL A 622 26.27 12.96 15.25
C VAL A 622 25.87 11.89 16.25
N ASP A 623 25.18 10.85 15.77
CA ASP A 623 24.77 9.64 16.50
C ASP A 623 24.04 9.83 17.85
N LEU A 624 23.71 11.07 18.22
CA LEU A 624 23.09 11.42 19.51
C LEU A 624 21.58 11.35 19.52
N PHE A 625 20.97 11.45 18.34
CA PHE A 625 19.51 11.43 18.15
C PHE A 625 19.02 10.11 17.57
N ASN A 626 19.82 9.04 17.68
CA ASN A 626 19.34 7.72 17.28
C ASN A 626 18.23 7.22 18.23
N GLU A 627 18.22 7.64 19.51
CA GLU A 627 17.24 7.22 20.53
C GLU A 627 16.74 8.35 21.47
N GLY A 628 15.41 8.43 21.66
CA GLY A 628 14.78 9.12 22.79
C GLY A 628 14.68 10.66 22.77
N VAL A 629 14.81 11.32 21.63
CA VAL A 629 14.41 12.74 21.50
C VAL A 629 13.06 12.84 20.80
N ASP A 630 12.15 13.52 21.49
CA ASP A 630 10.80 13.86 21.03
C ASP A 630 10.71 15.37 20.73
N ILE A 631 10.75 15.73 19.45
CA ILE A 631 10.49 17.10 18.95
C ILE A 631 9.51 16.98 17.79
N PRO A 632 8.18 16.94 18.05
CA PRO A 632 7.18 16.82 17.00
C PRO A 632 7.21 17.97 15.98
N GLU A 633 7.74 19.12 16.37
CA GLU A 633 7.82 20.35 15.58
C GLU A 633 8.83 20.28 14.42
N VAL A 634 9.71 19.27 14.37
CA VAL A 634 10.67 19.08 13.27
C VAL A 634 9.92 18.90 11.95
N ASP A 635 10.18 19.78 10.99
CA ASP A 635 9.55 19.79 9.66
C ASP A 635 10.54 19.51 8.53
N THR A 636 11.84 19.47 8.82
CA THR A 636 12.90 19.27 7.81
C THR A 636 13.97 18.29 8.31
N ILE A 637 14.42 17.36 7.45
CA ILE A 637 15.58 16.51 7.68
C ILE A 637 16.58 16.65 6.53
N LEU A 638 17.86 16.83 6.87
CA LEU A 638 18.98 16.81 5.93
C LEU A 638 19.85 15.58 6.19
N PHE A 639 19.90 14.66 5.22
CA PHE A 639 20.87 13.55 5.23
C PHE A 639 22.14 14.02 4.51
N LEU A 640 23.18 14.35 5.28
CA LEU A 640 24.46 14.85 4.77
C LEU A 640 25.54 13.76 4.72
N ARG A 641 25.18 12.51 5.05
CA ARG A 641 26.01 11.31 5.04
C ARG A 641 25.28 10.11 4.42
N PRO A 642 26.01 9.15 3.82
CA PRO A 642 25.47 7.82 3.58
C PRO A 642 25.14 7.18 4.93
N THR A 643 23.94 6.65 5.06
CA THR A 643 23.47 5.96 6.27
C THR A 643 23.31 4.48 5.93
N GLU A 644 24.38 3.71 6.09
CA GLU A 644 24.49 2.35 5.54
C GLU A 644 23.36 1.42 5.99
N SER A 645 22.98 1.52 7.26
CA SER A 645 21.89 0.74 7.83
C SER A 645 20.53 1.35 7.50
N ALA A 646 19.65 0.57 6.84
CA ALA A 646 18.25 0.92 6.64
C ALA A 646 17.54 1.18 7.99
N THR A 647 17.92 0.43 9.02
CA THR A 647 17.45 0.57 10.40
C THR A 647 17.72 1.96 10.96
N VAL A 648 18.99 2.41 10.90
CA VAL A 648 19.38 3.75 11.38
C VAL A 648 18.71 4.84 10.54
N PHE A 649 18.62 4.64 9.22
CA PHE A 649 17.92 5.56 8.34
C PHE A 649 16.45 5.76 8.75
N ILE A 650 15.71 4.68 9.00
CA ILE A 650 14.30 4.75 9.42
C ILE A 650 14.13 5.37 10.81
N GLN A 651 15.04 5.11 11.75
CA GLN A 651 15.00 5.77 13.07
C GLN A 651 15.16 7.29 12.95
N GLN A 652 16.14 7.72 12.14
CA GLN A 652 16.41 9.13 11.89
C GLN A 652 15.23 9.80 11.16
N PHE A 653 14.72 9.13 10.14
CA PHE A 653 13.54 9.55 9.37
C PHE A 653 12.29 9.68 10.25
N GLY A 654 12.01 8.67 11.08
CA GLY A 654 10.87 8.58 11.98
C GLY A 654 10.75 9.73 12.99
N ARG A 655 11.84 10.44 13.27
CA ARG A 655 11.84 11.61 14.16
C ARG A 655 11.07 12.79 13.57
N GLY A 656 11.17 12.99 12.26
CA GLY A 656 10.46 14.06 11.56
C GLY A 656 8.99 13.75 11.28
N LEU A 657 8.57 12.49 11.41
CA LEU A 657 7.25 12.03 10.99
C LEU A 657 6.15 12.16 12.05
N ARG A 658 6.44 12.68 13.25
CA ARG A 658 5.40 12.89 14.28
C ARG A 658 4.41 13.96 13.84
N LEU A 659 3.13 13.85 14.19
CA LEU A 659 2.15 14.89 13.86
C LEU A 659 2.37 16.16 14.71
N HIS A 660 2.18 17.33 14.12
CA HIS A 660 2.20 18.63 14.82
C HIS A 660 1.30 19.63 14.10
N LYS A 661 0.62 20.50 14.84
CA LYS A 661 -0.39 21.44 14.31
C LYS A 661 0.12 22.37 13.20
N ASP A 662 1.38 22.79 13.31
CA ASP A 662 2.02 23.72 12.36
C ASP A 662 2.83 22.98 11.29
N LYS A 663 2.61 21.67 11.12
CA LYS A 663 3.35 20.81 10.20
C LYS A 663 2.42 20.04 9.28
N ASP A 664 2.40 20.45 8.02
CA ASP A 664 1.67 19.74 6.96
C ASP A 664 2.37 18.43 6.56
N HIS A 665 3.69 18.48 6.39
CA HIS A 665 4.53 17.36 5.97
C HIS A 665 5.97 17.53 6.43
N LEU A 666 6.72 16.43 6.43
CA LEU A 666 8.17 16.41 6.62
C LEU A 666 8.90 16.58 5.28
N THR A 667 9.72 17.61 5.13
CA THR A 667 10.64 17.73 3.98
C THR A 667 11.94 16.99 4.26
N VAL A 668 12.36 16.11 3.37
CA VAL A 668 13.61 15.33 3.50
C VAL A 668 14.48 15.56 2.29
N LEU A 669 15.69 16.08 2.49
CA LEU A 669 16.70 16.24 1.45
C LEU A 669 17.80 15.20 1.68
N ASP A 670 17.98 14.30 0.71
CA ASP A 670 19.01 13.25 0.73
C ASP A 670 19.96 13.45 -0.46
N PHE A 671 21.25 13.64 -0.15
CA PHE A 671 22.29 13.90 -1.14
C PHE A 671 22.96 12.58 -1.52
N VAL A 672 22.58 12.06 -2.69
CA VAL A 672 22.91 10.75 -3.24
C VAL A 672 24.19 10.85 -4.08
N GLY A 673 25.31 10.38 -3.53
CA GLY A 673 26.60 10.30 -4.24
C GLY A 673 26.85 8.94 -4.91
N HIS A 674 27.92 8.85 -5.71
CA HIS A 674 28.31 7.59 -6.33
C HIS A 674 28.74 6.57 -5.28
N SER A 675 27.86 5.61 -5.00
CA SER A 675 27.98 4.72 -3.83
C SER A 675 28.49 3.35 -4.24
N ARG A 676 29.11 2.63 -3.30
CA ARG A 676 29.56 1.24 -3.51
C ARG A 676 28.37 0.30 -3.74
N ALA A 677 28.58 -0.78 -4.49
CA ALA A 677 27.52 -1.76 -4.78
C ALA A 677 27.01 -2.50 -3.53
N GLU A 678 27.83 -2.53 -2.47
CA GLU A 678 27.50 -3.07 -1.15
C GLU A 678 26.48 -2.20 -0.39
N PHE A 679 26.34 -0.92 -0.74
CA PHE A 679 25.36 -0.02 -0.13
C PHE A 679 23.98 -0.22 -0.75
N SER A 680 23.00 -0.68 0.03
CA SER A 680 21.67 -1.08 -0.48
C SER A 680 20.67 0.09 -0.49
N TYR A 681 20.47 0.73 -1.65
CA TYR A 681 19.34 1.66 -1.84
C TYR A 681 17.98 0.94 -1.85
N LYS A 682 17.96 -0.34 -2.28
CA LYS A 682 16.74 -1.14 -2.38
C LYS A 682 16.02 -1.23 -1.03
N GLU A 683 16.71 -1.67 0.01
CA GLU A 683 16.12 -1.86 1.35
C GLU A 683 15.59 -0.56 1.95
N ARG A 684 16.26 0.56 1.69
CA ARG A 684 15.83 1.89 2.14
C ARG A 684 14.50 2.29 1.52
N PHE A 685 14.38 2.23 0.20
CA PHE A 685 13.13 2.60 -0.47
C PHE A 685 12.01 1.61 -0.19
N GLU A 686 12.30 0.30 -0.12
CA GLU A 686 11.33 -0.72 0.33
C GLU A 686 10.81 -0.43 1.75
N SER A 687 11.65 0.09 2.63
CA SER A 687 11.22 0.51 3.97
C SER A 687 10.33 1.75 3.97
N LEU A 688 10.47 2.65 2.97
CA LEU A 688 9.68 3.87 2.82
C LEU A 688 8.32 3.65 2.15
N ILE A 689 8.25 2.79 1.12
CA ILE A 689 7.02 2.56 0.35
C ILE A 689 6.31 1.27 0.76
N GLY A 690 7.05 0.26 1.22
CA GLY A 690 6.51 -1.06 1.56
C GLY A 690 6.55 -2.03 0.39
N ARG A 691 5.95 -3.20 0.58
CA ARG A 691 5.86 -4.23 -0.45
C ARG A 691 4.60 -3.97 -1.30
N HIS A 692 4.79 -3.54 -2.54
CA HIS A 692 3.71 -3.23 -3.50
C HIS A 692 3.62 -4.26 -4.62
N SER A 693 2.55 -4.15 -5.44
CA SER A 693 2.30 -4.98 -6.61
C SER A 693 3.31 -4.83 -7.77
N ARG A 694 4.32 -3.96 -7.62
CA ARG A 694 5.38 -3.67 -8.61
C ARG A 694 6.75 -3.76 -7.96
N SER A 695 7.76 -4.06 -8.75
CA SER A 695 9.14 -4.08 -8.26
C SER A 695 9.60 -2.67 -7.90
N ILE A 696 10.54 -2.54 -6.96
CA ILE A 696 11.10 -1.24 -6.56
C ILE A 696 11.67 -0.44 -7.74
N LYS A 697 12.19 -1.16 -8.75
CA LYS A 697 12.74 -0.58 -9.97
C LYS A 697 11.65 0.09 -10.81
N GLU A 698 10.54 -0.60 -11.01
CA GLU A 698 9.37 -0.05 -11.73
C GLU A 698 8.78 1.16 -10.98
N GLU A 699 8.79 1.15 -9.65
CA GLU A 699 8.40 2.31 -8.84
C GLU A 699 9.34 3.50 -9.06
N ILE A 700 10.66 3.29 -9.01
CA ILE A 700 11.65 4.35 -9.28
C ILE A 700 11.47 4.90 -10.70
N GLU A 701 11.32 4.02 -11.69
CA GLU A 701 11.11 4.39 -13.10
C GLU A 701 9.82 5.17 -13.30
N GLY A 702 8.72 4.74 -12.64
CA GLY A 702 7.40 5.37 -12.66
C GLY A 702 7.23 6.60 -11.76
N GLY A 703 8.23 6.96 -10.95
CA GLY A 703 8.17 8.14 -10.08
C GLY A 703 7.39 7.92 -8.78
N PHE A 704 7.39 6.70 -8.24
CA PHE A 704 6.75 6.29 -6.98
C PHE A 704 5.24 6.58 -6.93
N THR A 705 4.50 6.15 -7.96
CA THR A 705 3.04 6.32 -8.05
C THR A 705 2.28 5.67 -6.90
N ASN A 706 2.87 4.66 -6.24
CA ASN A 706 2.25 3.94 -5.13
C ASN A 706 2.77 4.36 -3.75
N ALA A 707 3.48 5.50 -3.64
CA ALA A 707 3.94 6.02 -2.36
C ALA A 707 2.77 6.17 -1.36
N PRO A 708 3.04 6.09 -0.04
CA PRO A 708 2.00 6.28 0.96
C PRO A 708 1.27 7.61 0.79
N PHE A 709 0.02 7.63 1.23
CA PHE A 709 -0.88 8.76 1.12
C PHE A 709 -0.26 10.06 1.65
N GLY A 710 -0.51 11.18 0.96
CA GLY A 710 0.13 12.47 1.23
C GLY A 710 1.65 12.54 0.98
N CYS A 711 2.34 11.41 0.79
CA CYS A 711 3.80 11.39 0.62
C CYS A 711 4.22 11.59 -0.85
N LYS A 712 5.45 12.07 -1.05
CA LYS A 712 6.10 12.22 -2.36
C LYS A 712 7.55 11.77 -2.28
N ILE A 713 8.02 11.03 -3.28
CA ILE A 713 9.43 10.69 -3.47
C ILE A 713 9.83 11.19 -4.84
N ILE A 714 10.67 12.21 -4.88
CA ILE A 714 11.16 12.84 -6.10
C ILE A 714 12.65 12.59 -6.18
N LEU A 715 13.07 11.85 -7.19
CA LEU A 715 14.48 11.63 -7.49
C LEU A 715 14.84 12.46 -8.72
N GLU A 716 15.86 13.31 -8.60
CA GLU A 716 16.43 14.00 -9.75
C GLU A 716 17.07 12.99 -10.72
N GLU A 717 17.12 13.31 -12.02
CA GLU A 717 17.46 12.37 -13.09
C GLU A 717 18.78 11.61 -12.85
N LYS A 718 19.86 12.32 -12.49
CA LYS A 718 21.15 11.70 -12.19
C LYS A 718 21.15 10.85 -10.92
N ALA A 719 20.44 11.28 -9.87
CA ALA A 719 20.32 10.48 -8.64
C ALA A 719 19.53 9.19 -8.90
N LYS A 720 18.49 9.27 -9.74
CA LYS A 720 17.69 8.12 -10.18
C LYS A 720 18.55 7.11 -10.95
N GLU A 721 19.37 7.57 -11.90
CA GLU A 721 20.30 6.71 -12.64
C GLU A 721 21.27 5.97 -11.70
N GLU A 722 21.85 6.68 -10.73
CA GLU A 722 22.81 6.11 -9.79
C GLU A 722 22.18 5.05 -8.88
N ILE A 723 20.98 5.33 -8.36
CA ILE A 723 20.22 4.39 -7.54
C ILE A 723 19.88 3.11 -8.34
N ILE A 724 19.41 3.25 -9.59
CA ILE A 724 19.10 2.10 -10.44
C ILE A 724 20.36 1.28 -10.74
N ALA A 725 21.48 1.94 -11.06
CA ALA A 725 22.75 1.28 -11.33
C ALA A 725 23.24 0.48 -10.12
N ASN A 726 23.13 1.03 -8.91
CA ASN A 726 23.47 0.35 -7.66
C ASN A 726 22.58 -0.90 -7.42
N ILE A 727 21.25 -0.76 -7.55
CA ILE A 727 20.30 -1.89 -7.36
C ILE A 727 20.57 -3.01 -8.36
N ASP A 728 20.78 -2.66 -9.62
CA ASP A 728 21.11 -3.62 -10.68
C ASP A 728 22.48 -4.29 -10.42
N GLY A 729 23.47 -3.54 -9.93
CA GLY A 729 24.79 -4.05 -9.55
C GLY A 729 24.72 -5.11 -8.45
N TYR A 730 23.94 -4.86 -7.40
CA TYR A 730 23.74 -5.80 -6.29
C TYR A 730 23.04 -7.10 -6.76
N LEU A 731 21.94 -6.98 -7.51
CA LEU A 731 21.17 -8.14 -7.98
C LEU A 731 21.91 -9.00 -9.00
N ARG A 732 22.71 -8.38 -9.89
CA ARG A 732 23.58 -9.11 -10.83
C ARG A 732 24.76 -9.78 -10.10
N GLY A 733 25.18 -9.23 -8.95
CA GLY A 733 26.26 -9.77 -8.12
C GLY A 733 25.90 -11.04 -7.33
N LEU A 734 24.62 -11.27 -7.01
CA LEU A 734 24.13 -12.49 -6.31
C LEU A 734 23.95 -13.68 -7.27
N ASN A 735 25.03 -14.07 -7.96
CA ASN A 735 25.03 -15.23 -8.83
C ASN A 735 25.31 -16.53 -8.05
N ARG A 736 25.07 -17.68 -8.69
CA ARG A 736 25.31 -19.03 -8.12
C ARG A 736 26.69 -19.15 -7.46
N ASN A 737 27.73 -18.63 -8.10
CA ASN A 737 29.10 -18.75 -7.60
C ASN A 737 29.33 -17.95 -6.32
N ARG A 738 28.67 -16.80 -6.16
CA ARG A 738 28.71 -16.03 -4.91
C ARG A 738 28.02 -16.77 -3.78
N ILE A 739 26.82 -17.32 -4.01
CA ILE A 739 26.08 -18.11 -3.01
C ILE A 739 26.92 -19.31 -2.55
N VAL A 740 27.54 -20.03 -3.49
CA VAL A 740 28.44 -21.16 -3.17
C VAL A 740 29.63 -20.72 -2.30
N LYS A 741 30.23 -19.56 -2.57
CA LYS A 741 31.31 -19.00 -1.74
C LYS A 741 30.84 -18.63 -0.34
N GLU A 742 29.67 -18.01 -0.20
CA GLU A 742 29.08 -17.67 1.09
C GLU A 742 28.77 -18.94 1.91
N ILE A 743 28.26 -20.00 1.28
CA ILE A 743 28.02 -21.29 1.94
C ILE A 743 29.34 -21.88 2.45
N ALA A 744 30.41 -21.85 1.65
CA ALA A 744 31.72 -22.32 2.06
C ALA A 744 32.30 -21.48 3.22
N ALA A 745 32.11 -20.15 3.19
CA ALA A 745 32.51 -19.26 4.26
C ALA A 745 31.73 -19.54 5.55
N TYR A 746 30.40 -19.66 5.46
CA TYR A 746 29.52 -20.00 6.58
C TYR A 746 29.90 -21.34 7.22
N HIS A 747 30.19 -22.35 6.40
CA HIS A 747 30.65 -23.66 6.88
C HIS A 747 31.96 -23.58 7.69
N ASN A 748 32.89 -22.70 7.31
CA ASN A 748 34.16 -22.53 8.02
C ASN A 748 34.00 -21.80 9.38
N VAL A 749 32.97 -20.97 9.52
CA VAL A 749 32.70 -20.21 10.76
C VAL A 749 31.85 -21.04 11.74
N CYS A 750 31.01 -21.95 11.23
CA CYS A 750 30.09 -22.75 12.05
C CYS A 750 30.79 -23.87 12.82
N SER A 751 30.87 -23.73 14.14
CA SER A 751 31.41 -24.75 15.07
C SER A 751 30.30 -25.66 15.65
N GLY A 752 29.42 -26.20 14.79
CA GLY A 752 28.54 -27.32 15.16
C GLY A 752 27.08 -27.31 14.65
N THR A 753 26.56 -26.21 14.11
CA THR A 753 25.16 -26.10 13.66
C THR A 753 25.06 -25.58 12.22
N PHE A 754 25.41 -26.41 11.24
CA PHE A 754 25.24 -26.09 9.83
C PHE A 754 23.80 -26.41 9.39
N SER A 755 23.01 -25.39 9.06
CA SER A 755 21.63 -25.51 8.57
C SER A 755 21.29 -24.42 7.57
N LEU A 756 20.27 -24.65 6.75
CA LEU A 756 19.70 -23.69 5.82
C LEU A 756 19.23 -22.43 6.55
N GLN A 757 18.53 -22.59 7.67
CA GLN A 757 18.03 -21.47 8.46
C GLN A 757 19.18 -20.59 8.97
N GLY A 758 20.24 -21.20 9.51
CA GLY A 758 21.41 -20.46 9.97
C GLY A 758 22.16 -19.77 8.83
N PHE A 759 22.28 -20.42 7.66
CA PHE A 759 22.87 -19.80 6.47
C PHE A 759 22.10 -18.58 5.98
N LEU A 760 20.76 -18.64 5.96
CA LEU A 760 19.91 -17.52 5.54
C LEU A 760 20.03 -16.34 6.51
N ALA A 761 20.17 -16.62 7.82
CA ALA A 761 20.41 -15.61 8.84
C ALA A 761 21.80 -14.95 8.66
N TYR A 762 22.85 -15.74 8.45
CA TYR A 762 24.22 -15.26 8.28
C TYR A 762 24.44 -14.44 7.01
N SER A 763 23.94 -14.94 5.88
CA SER A 763 24.26 -14.39 4.55
C SER A 763 23.28 -13.33 4.06
N HIS A 764 22.10 -13.22 4.71
CA HIS A 764 20.94 -12.45 4.25
C HIS A 764 20.50 -12.77 2.80
N VAL A 765 20.94 -13.90 2.22
CA VAL A 765 20.51 -14.32 0.90
C VAL A 765 19.02 -14.64 0.95
N PRO A 766 18.18 -14.08 0.06
CA PRO A 766 16.76 -14.38 0.06
C PRO A 766 16.49 -15.87 -0.20
N PHE A 767 15.62 -16.49 0.60
CA PHE A 767 15.27 -17.91 0.49
C PHE A 767 14.91 -18.36 -0.93
N HIS A 768 14.12 -17.58 -1.67
CA HIS A 768 13.72 -17.92 -3.05
C HIS A 768 14.91 -17.95 -4.04
N LYS A 769 16.04 -17.27 -3.74
CA LYS A 769 17.25 -17.31 -4.58
C LYS A 769 18.05 -18.59 -4.37
N VAL A 770 18.03 -19.15 -3.16
CA VAL A 770 18.65 -20.46 -2.87
C VAL A 770 18.03 -21.53 -3.78
N TYR A 771 16.70 -21.53 -3.91
CA TYR A 771 15.95 -22.49 -4.73
C TYR A 771 15.72 -22.07 -6.19
N GLY A 772 16.37 -21.00 -6.66
CA GLY A 772 16.14 -20.45 -7.99
C GLY A 772 16.62 -21.37 -9.11
N SER A 773 17.90 -21.75 -9.08
CA SER A 773 18.52 -22.61 -10.10
C SER A 773 18.82 -24.02 -9.62
N LEU A 774 19.20 -24.19 -8.36
CA LEU A 774 19.52 -25.47 -7.70
C LEU A 774 18.79 -25.56 -6.36
N THR A 775 18.90 -26.69 -5.68
CA THR A 775 18.45 -26.92 -4.30
C THR A 775 19.53 -26.55 -3.28
N TRP A 776 19.16 -26.48 -1.99
CA TRP A 776 20.13 -26.26 -0.92
C TRP A 776 21.15 -27.39 -0.86
N GLY A 777 20.72 -28.65 -1.01
CA GLY A 777 21.60 -29.81 -1.08
C GLY A 777 22.61 -29.73 -2.23
N GLU A 778 22.16 -29.38 -3.44
CA GLU A 778 23.03 -29.20 -4.61
C GLU A 778 24.03 -28.04 -4.44
N LEU A 779 23.62 -26.94 -3.81
CA LEU A 779 24.52 -25.81 -3.52
C LEU A 779 25.57 -26.18 -2.46
N CYS A 780 25.18 -26.93 -1.42
CA CYS A 780 26.10 -27.47 -0.42
C CYS A 780 27.12 -28.43 -1.04
N HIS A 781 26.69 -29.24 -2.01
CA HIS A 781 27.59 -30.11 -2.76
C HIS A 781 28.63 -29.30 -3.56
N LEU A 782 28.20 -28.27 -4.28
CA LEU A 782 29.12 -27.38 -5.01
C LEU A 782 30.07 -26.59 -4.11
N ALA A 783 29.65 -26.29 -2.88
CA ALA A 783 30.48 -25.63 -1.87
C ALA A 783 31.49 -26.57 -1.18
N GLY A 784 31.43 -27.88 -1.47
CA GLY A 784 32.29 -28.90 -0.84
C GLY A 784 31.86 -29.29 0.58
N VAL A 785 30.64 -28.93 0.99
CA VAL A 785 30.08 -29.26 2.31
C VAL A 785 29.47 -30.66 2.33
N ARG A 786 28.84 -31.08 1.22
CA ARG A 786 28.21 -32.40 1.06
C ARG A 786 28.81 -33.17 -0.12
N THR A 787 28.87 -34.50 0.00
CA THR A 787 29.42 -35.38 -1.05
C THR A 787 28.39 -35.82 -2.08
N GLU A 788 27.12 -35.92 -1.69
CA GLU A 788 26.03 -36.44 -2.51
C GLU A 788 24.85 -35.47 -2.57
N VAL A 789 23.94 -35.70 -3.52
CA VAL A 789 22.71 -34.93 -3.73
C VAL A 789 21.51 -35.85 -3.76
N SER A 790 20.36 -35.36 -3.29
CA SER A 790 19.10 -36.11 -3.31
C SER A 790 18.68 -36.48 -4.73
N VAL A 791 18.16 -37.70 -4.91
CA VAL A 791 17.58 -38.17 -6.18
C VAL A 791 16.30 -37.40 -6.51
N HIS A 792 15.62 -36.89 -5.48
CA HIS A 792 14.39 -36.11 -5.55
C HIS A 792 14.61 -34.58 -5.52
N ALA A 793 15.84 -34.10 -5.74
CA ALA A 793 16.16 -32.66 -5.72
C ALA A 793 15.26 -31.82 -6.66
N SER A 794 14.89 -32.39 -7.82
CA SER A 794 14.01 -31.70 -8.78
C SER A 794 12.59 -31.45 -8.24
N GLN A 795 12.06 -32.39 -7.44
CA GLN A 795 10.76 -32.32 -6.80
C GLN A 795 10.78 -31.29 -5.66
N ILE A 796 11.85 -31.25 -4.85
CA ILE A 796 12.04 -30.21 -3.83
C ILE A 796 12.00 -28.82 -4.47
N LYS A 797 12.81 -28.62 -5.52
CA LYS A 797 12.87 -27.34 -6.21
C LYS A 797 11.51 -26.95 -6.80
N TYR A 798 10.80 -27.89 -7.40
CA TYR A 798 9.46 -27.65 -7.93
C TYR A 798 8.48 -27.23 -6.82
N ALA A 799 8.43 -27.99 -5.72
CA ALA A 799 7.55 -27.72 -4.60
C ALA A 799 7.80 -26.34 -3.99
N VAL A 800 9.07 -25.99 -3.71
CA VAL A 800 9.43 -24.67 -3.18
C VAL A 800 8.99 -23.57 -4.14
N THR A 801 9.43 -23.63 -5.40
CA THR A 801 9.29 -22.51 -6.34
C THR A 801 7.87 -22.33 -6.89
N LYS A 802 7.08 -23.40 -7.00
CA LYS A 802 5.75 -23.38 -7.63
C LYS A 802 4.59 -23.49 -6.65
N LYS A 803 4.83 -23.96 -5.41
CA LYS A 803 3.76 -24.31 -4.46
C LYS A 803 3.98 -23.65 -3.11
N TRP A 804 5.07 -23.97 -2.42
CA TRP A 804 5.25 -23.58 -1.02
C TRP A 804 5.58 -22.10 -0.83
N LEU A 805 6.29 -21.45 -1.77
CA LEU A 805 6.42 -19.98 -1.76
C LEU A 805 5.08 -19.24 -1.92
N ALA A 806 4.06 -19.92 -2.44
CA ALA A 806 2.71 -19.39 -2.62
C ALA A 806 1.75 -19.80 -1.50
N THR A 807 2.23 -20.62 -0.56
CA THR A 807 1.43 -21.22 0.52
C THR A 807 1.77 -20.53 1.83
N ASP A 808 0.75 -20.14 2.58
CA ASP A 808 0.90 -19.59 3.94
C ASP A 808 -0.13 -20.31 4.82
N SER A 809 0.28 -21.44 5.39
CA SER A 809 -0.58 -22.28 6.22
C SER A 809 0.23 -23.06 7.26
N PHE A 810 0.14 -22.62 8.52
CA PHE A 810 0.86 -23.24 9.63
C PHE A 810 0.41 -24.68 9.85
N SER A 811 -0.90 -24.94 9.86
CA SER A 811 -1.46 -26.28 10.03
C SER A 811 -1.03 -27.25 8.93
N TYR A 812 -1.00 -26.81 7.66
CA TYR A 812 -0.56 -27.64 6.56
C TYR A 812 0.93 -27.99 6.67
N PHE A 813 1.80 -27.00 6.88
CA PHE A 813 3.24 -27.27 7.05
C PHE A 813 3.54 -28.09 8.30
N THR A 814 2.76 -27.94 9.38
CA THR A 814 2.86 -28.80 10.57
C THR A 814 2.55 -30.26 10.24
N GLN A 815 1.50 -30.50 9.44
CA GLN A 815 1.16 -31.85 9.00
C GLN A 815 2.25 -32.44 8.08
N LEU A 816 2.82 -31.62 7.17
CA LEU A 816 3.94 -32.05 6.33
C LEU A 816 5.17 -32.38 7.16
N LEU A 817 5.49 -31.58 8.18
CA LEU A 817 6.62 -31.84 9.06
C LEU A 817 6.41 -33.14 9.84
N ARG A 818 5.19 -33.43 10.31
CA ARG A 818 4.88 -34.71 10.97
C ARG A 818 5.13 -35.91 10.05
N PHE A 819 4.79 -35.80 8.76
CA PHE A 819 5.15 -36.85 7.79
C PHE A 819 6.67 -36.98 7.63
N ALA A 820 7.40 -35.87 7.61
CA ALA A 820 8.85 -35.91 7.48
C ALA A 820 9.56 -36.41 8.77
N GLU A 821 9.06 -36.07 9.96
CA GLU A 821 9.58 -36.52 11.26
C GLU A 821 9.53 -38.04 11.41
N CYS A 822 8.47 -38.69 10.90
CA CYS A 822 8.39 -40.16 10.79
C CYS A 822 9.27 -40.73 9.64
N GLY A 823 10.02 -39.89 8.93
CA GLY A 823 10.79 -40.26 7.74
C GLY A 823 9.91 -40.77 6.59
N PHE A 824 8.67 -40.27 6.50
CA PHE A 824 7.59 -40.78 5.64
C PHE A 824 7.22 -42.26 5.85
N LYS A 825 7.71 -42.90 6.92
CA LYS A 825 7.34 -44.27 7.33
C LYS A 825 6.06 -44.26 8.19
N CYS A 826 5.04 -43.59 7.70
CA CYS A 826 3.76 -43.41 8.39
C CYS A 826 2.74 -44.46 7.90
N ASP A 827 1.89 -44.97 8.80
CA ASP A 827 0.80 -45.91 8.43
C ASP A 827 -0.41 -45.13 7.90
N THR A 828 -0.56 -45.10 6.57
CA THR A 828 -1.63 -44.34 5.91
C THR A 828 -3.02 -44.94 6.14
N ALA A 829 -3.13 -46.20 6.59
CA ALA A 829 -4.42 -46.85 6.84
C ALA A 829 -5.15 -46.22 8.03
N ILE A 830 -4.41 -45.63 8.97
CA ILE A 830 -4.94 -45.01 10.19
C ILE A 830 -5.22 -43.50 9.97
N PHE A 831 -4.83 -42.94 8.83
CA PHE A 831 -5.04 -41.52 8.56
C PHE A 831 -6.52 -41.16 8.60
N SER A 832 -6.82 -40.06 9.29
CA SER A 832 -8.10 -39.36 9.15
C SER A 832 -8.29 -38.88 7.71
N GLU A 833 -9.53 -38.60 7.33
CA GLU A 833 -9.83 -38.10 5.98
C GLU A 833 -9.12 -36.78 5.65
N GLN A 834 -8.89 -35.93 6.66
CA GLN A 834 -8.08 -34.71 6.51
C GLN A 834 -6.62 -35.07 6.20
N GLU A 835 -6.01 -35.99 6.95
CA GLU A 835 -4.62 -36.41 6.73
C GLU A 835 -4.42 -37.08 5.37
N LYS A 836 -5.38 -37.89 4.92
CA LYS A 836 -5.37 -38.46 3.55
C LYS A 836 -5.37 -37.36 2.49
N ARG A 837 -6.24 -36.36 2.63
CA ARG A 837 -6.30 -35.23 1.69
C ARG A 837 -5.04 -34.35 1.75
N CYS A 838 -4.45 -34.14 2.93
CA CYS A 838 -3.15 -33.50 3.07
C CYS A 838 -2.04 -34.27 2.35
N ALA A 839 -2.04 -35.61 2.41
CA ALA A 839 -1.06 -36.40 1.68
C ALA A 839 -1.21 -36.28 0.15
N VAL A 840 -2.46 -36.18 -0.34
CA VAL A 840 -2.73 -35.89 -1.76
C VAL A 840 -2.30 -34.46 -2.14
N MET A 841 -2.46 -33.48 -1.24
CA MET A 841 -1.91 -32.14 -1.44
C MET A 841 -0.39 -32.18 -1.60
N LEU A 842 0.33 -32.92 -0.74
CA LEU A 842 1.78 -33.11 -0.84
C LEU A 842 2.18 -33.78 -2.16
N TYR A 843 1.44 -34.80 -2.58
CA TYR A 843 1.64 -35.45 -3.89
C TYR A 843 1.58 -34.42 -5.04
N TYR A 844 0.60 -33.52 -5.03
CA TYR A 844 0.50 -32.46 -6.03
C TYR A 844 1.53 -31.34 -5.86
N ASP A 845 2.08 -31.16 -4.66
CA ASP A 845 3.15 -30.22 -4.41
C ASP A 845 4.46 -30.69 -5.06
N LEU A 846 4.75 -31.99 -5.03
CA LEU A 846 5.98 -32.58 -5.58
C LEU A 846 5.91 -32.88 -7.08
N PHE A 847 4.75 -33.35 -7.57
CA PHE A 847 4.66 -33.95 -8.91
C PHE A 847 3.75 -33.18 -9.89
N ASP A 848 2.74 -32.46 -9.38
CA ASP A 848 1.73 -31.74 -10.17
C ASP A 848 1.09 -32.53 -11.34
N GLN A 849 1.11 -33.86 -11.31
CA GLN A 849 0.51 -34.73 -12.31
C GLN A 849 -0.19 -35.90 -11.63
N ALA A 850 -1.27 -36.40 -12.22
CA ALA A 850 -1.93 -37.61 -11.71
C ALA A 850 -1.26 -38.88 -12.28
N GLY A 851 -1.27 -39.96 -11.52
CA GLY A 851 -0.82 -41.29 -11.95
C GLY A 851 0.69 -41.56 -11.84
N ASN A 852 1.48 -40.71 -11.18
CA ASN A 852 2.91 -40.97 -10.96
C ASN A 852 3.15 -42.15 -10.02
N TYR A 853 2.26 -42.35 -9.05
CA TYR A 853 2.24 -43.48 -8.13
C TYR A 853 0.84 -44.06 -8.09
N ALA A 854 0.71 -45.36 -7.80
CA ALA A 854 -0.59 -46.01 -7.64
C ALA A 854 -1.27 -45.64 -6.31
N SER A 855 -0.49 -45.20 -5.31
CA SER A 855 -0.99 -44.86 -3.97
C SER A 855 -0.04 -43.90 -3.23
N ILE A 856 -0.54 -43.27 -2.15
CA ILE A 856 0.32 -42.48 -1.24
C ILE A 856 1.36 -43.37 -0.57
N ASP A 857 1.04 -44.61 -0.21
CA ASP A 857 2.00 -45.54 0.42
C ASP A 857 3.19 -45.86 -0.47
N GLU A 858 2.97 -45.93 -1.78
CA GLU A 858 4.05 -46.15 -2.74
C GLU A 858 4.95 -44.90 -2.84
N MET A 859 4.35 -43.71 -2.96
CA MET A 859 5.08 -42.45 -2.95
C MET A 859 5.89 -42.27 -1.65
N PHE A 860 5.28 -42.53 -0.49
CA PHE A 860 5.92 -42.40 0.82
C PHE A 860 7.10 -43.37 0.97
N ARG A 861 6.99 -44.62 0.48
CA ARG A 861 8.11 -45.57 0.49
C ARG A 861 9.26 -45.14 -0.41
N ASP A 862 8.97 -44.56 -1.57
CA ASP A 862 9.98 -44.07 -2.51
C ASP A 862 10.77 -42.90 -1.90
N ILE A 863 10.08 -41.85 -1.43
CA ILE A 863 10.74 -40.69 -0.81
C ILE A 863 11.41 -41.04 0.53
N ALA A 864 10.90 -42.03 1.27
CA ALA A 864 11.54 -42.50 2.51
C ALA A 864 12.88 -43.21 2.27
N SER A 865 13.16 -43.63 1.03
CA SER A 865 14.45 -44.23 0.67
C SER A 865 15.55 -43.20 0.43
N ASP A 866 15.19 -41.92 0.25
CA ASP A 866 16.11 -40.80 0.02
C ASP A 866 16.29 -39.98 1.30
N GLU A 867 17.26 -40.35 2.13
CA GLU A 867 17.52 -39.69 3.42
C GLU A 867 17.85 -38.20 3.25
N LEU A 868 18.58 -37.84 2.17
CA LEU A 868 18.92 -36.44 1.85
C LEU A 868 17.69 -35.61 1.52
N PHE A 869 16.71 -36.20 0.82
CA PHE A 869 15.41 -35.54 0.59
C PHE A 869 14.72 -35.26 1.92
N VAL A 870 14.66 -36.24 2.82
CA VAL A 870 13.97 -36.10 4.12
C VAL A 870 14.61 -35.01 4.98
N GLU A 871 15.94 -34.94 5.03
CA GLU A 871 16.68 -33.90 5.75
C GLU A 871 16.39 -32.51 5.20
N GLU A 872 16.58 -32.30 3.90
CA GLU A 872 16.35 -31.00 3.28
C GLU A 872 14.86 -30.59 3.35
N PHE A 873 13.94 -31.55 3.20
CA PHE A 873 12.51 -31.32 3.37
C PHE A 873 12.18 -30.81 4.77
N LYS A 874 12.74 -31.41 5.83
CA LYS A 874 12.54 -30.95 7.22
C LYS A 874 13.03 -29.53 7.41
N GLU A 875 14.23 -29.20 6.91
CA GLU A 875 14.79 -27.85 7.00
C GLU A 875 13.90 -26.81 6.30
N ILE A 876 13.43 -27.12 5.08
CA ILE A 876 12.55 -26.23 4.31
C ILE A 876 11.21 -26.05 5.00
N VAL A 877 10.53 -27.15 5.34
CA VAL A 877 9.17 -27.10 5.88
C VAL A 877 9.15 -26.48 7.27
N SER A 878 10.15 -26.75 8.12
CA SER A 878 10.30 -26.04 9.40
C SER A 878 10.48 -24.55 9.18
N TYR A 879 11.39 -24.14 8.29
CA TYR A 879 11.64 -22.74 7.97
C TYR A 879 10.40 -22.01 7.44
N LEU A 880 9.60 -22.66 6.57
CA LEU A 880 8.38 -22.09 6.03
C LEU A 880 7.25 -22.03 7.06
N ARG A 881 7.08 -23.09 7.86
CA ARG A 881 6.10 -23.15 8.95
C ARG A 881 6.30 -22.01 9.94
N ASP A 882 7.54 -21.76 10.35
CA ASP A 882 7.89 -20.75 11.36
C ASP A 882 7.76 -19.31 10.83
N ARG A 883 7.51 -19.15 9.52
CA ARG A 883 7.27 -17.85 8.86
C ARG A 883 5.84 -17.66 8.37
N CYS A 884 4.95 -18.59 8.70
CA CYS A 884 3.55 -18.44 8.36
C CYS A 884 2.96 -17.21 9.06
N SER A 885 2.18 -16.42 8.33
CA SER A 885 1.58 -15.19 8.80
C SER A 885 0.04 -15.20 8.75
N ALA A 886 -0.54 -16.24 8.15
CA ALA A 886 -1.97 -16.41 8.02
C ALA A 886 -2.63 -16.64 9.40
N PRO A 887 -3.66 -15.84 9.79
CA PRO A 887 -4.38 -16.03 11.04
C PRO A 887 -5.39 -17.17 10.93
N GLU A 888 -4.88 -18.40 10.88
CA GLU A 888 -5.67 -19.60 10.60
C GLU A 888 -6.80 -19.81 11.63
N LYS A 889 -7.99 -20.14 11.13
CA LYS A 889 -9.13 -20.58 11.96
C LYS A 889 -9.69 -21.90 11.45
N GLU A 890 -10.43 -22.60 12.31
CA GLU A 890 -11.19 -23.80 11.94
C GLU A 890 -12.12 -23.54 10.74
N ASP A 891 -12.24 -24.52 9.84
CA ASP A 891 -13.16 -24.44 8.70
C ASP A 891 -14.61 -24.24 9.19
N ASN A 892 -15.26 -23.19 8.68
CA ASN A 892 -16.66 -22.87 8.98
C ASN A 892 -17.66 -23.50 7.99
N SER A 893 -17.18 -24.31 7.05
CA SER A 893 -18.01 -24.97 6.05
C SER A 893 -18.66 -26.25 6.59
N VAL A 894 -19.69 -26.72 5.87
CA VAL A 894 -20.28 -28.05 6.09
C VAL A 894 -19.29 -29.21 5.89
N TYR A 895 -18.10 -28.94 5.33
CA TYR A 895 -17.08 -29.94 4.99
C TYR A 895 -15.95 -30.04 6.01
N LYS A 896 -16.01 -29.29 7.12
CA LYS A 896 -14.95 -29.20 8.14
C LYS A 896 -14.41 -30.54 8.65
N GLN A 897 -15.20 -31.62 8.63
CA GLN A 897 -14.78 -32.93 9.12
C GLN A 897 -13.71 -33.61 8.25
N TRP A 898 -13.68 -33.30 6.96
CA TRP A 898 -12.73 -33.91 6.02
C TRP A 898 -11.89 -32.89 5.25
N ASN A 899 -12.31 -31.62 5.18
CA ASN A 899 -11.56 -30.57 4.50
C ASN A 899 -10.33 -30.18 5.34
N PRO A 900 -9.09 -30.32 4.83
CA PRO A 900 -7.89 -29.97 5.57
C PRO A 900 -7.58 -28.46 5.55
N LEU A 901 -8.27 -27.65 4.74
CA LEU A 901 -7.99 -26.22 4.60
C LEU A 901 -8.45 -25.46 5.85
N ARG A 902 -7.65 -24.49 6.31
CA ARG A 902 -8.00 -23.58 7.39
C ARG A 902 -8.46 -22.23 6.84
N LEU A 903 -9.46 -21.63 7.48
CA LEU A 903 -9.88 -20.27 7.15
C LEU A 903 -8.70 -19.32 7.28
N HIS A 904 -8.61 -18.37 6.35
CA HIS A 904 -7.53 -17.41 6.19
C HIS A 904 -6.16 -17.99 5.79
N GLY A 905 -6.00 -19.32 5.76
CA GLY A 905 -4.84 -19.97 5.15
C GLY A 905 -4.75 -19.67 3.66
N VAL A 906 -3.52 -19.56 3.14
CA VAL A 906 -3.24 -19.27 1.74
C VAL A 906 -2.71 -20.52 1.05
N TYR A 907 -3.34 -20.90 -0.07
CA TYR A 907 -3.03 -22.14 -0.76
C TYR A 907 -2.97 -21.94 -2.28
N SER A 908 -2.11 -22.70 -2.95
CA SER A 908 -2.13 -22.78 -4.41
C SER A 908 -3.43 -23.43 -4.91
N LYS A 909 -3.84 -23.10 -6.14
CA LYS A 909 -5.05 -23.71 -6.75
C LYS A 909 -4.99 -25.24 -6.77
N ALA A 910 -3.81 -25.83 -7.00
CA ALA A 910 -3.63 -27.28 -7.02
C ALA A 910 -3.83 -27.91 -5.64
N GLN A 911 -3.31 -27.28 -4.58
CA GLN A 911 -3.54 -27.71 -3.20
C GLN A 911 -5.03 -27.64 -2.84
N ILE A 912 -5.72 -26.57 -3.23
CA ILE A 912 -7.17 -26.44 -3.01
C ILE A 912 -7.93 -27.56 -3.75
N GLN A 913 -7.58 -27.83 -5.01
CA GLN A 913 -8.21 -28.90 -5.78
C GLN A 913 -7.98 -30.28 -5.15
N ALA A 914 -6.78 -30.56 -4.66
CA ALA A 914 -6.48 -31.79 -3.94
C ALA A 914 -7.25 -31.88 -2.61
N ALA A 915 -7.25 -30.82 -1.82
CA ALA A 915 -7.93 -30.73 -0.54
C ALA A 915 -9.45 -30.96 -0.67
N LEU A 916 -10.07 -30.37 -1.70
CA LEU A 916 -11.51 -30.52 -1.96
C LEU A 916 -11.87 -31.82 -2.69
N GLY A 917 -10.88 -32.59 -3.18
CA GLY A 917 -11.09 -33.84 -3.92
C GLY A 917 -11.49 -33.62 -5.38
N LEU A 918 -11.26 -32.41 -5.92
CA LEU A 918 -11.37 -32.09 -7.34
C LEU A 918 -10.25 -32.75 -8.14
N SER A 919 -9.09 -32.91 -7.50
CA SER A 919 -7.94 -33.68 -7.98
C SER A 919 -7.66 -34.84 -7.03
N THR A 920 -7.45 -36.03 -7.57
CA THR A 920 -7.09 -37.27 -6.87
C THR A 920 -5.80 -37.83 -7.45
N ILE A 921 -5.20 -38.85 -6.82
CA ILE A 921 -3.99 -39.51 -7.33
C ILE A 921 -4.18 -39.99 -8.78
N GLU A 922 -5.37 -40.46 -9.12
CA GLU A 922 -5.71 -41.01 -10.44
C GLU A 922 -6.14 -39.94 -11.45
N ARG A 923 -6.59 -38.76 -10.98
CA ARG A 923 -7.21 -37.74 -11.84
C ARG A 923 -6.87 -36.33 -11.40
N LYS A 924 -6.25 -35.54 -12.28
CA LYS A 924 -6.07 -34.08 -12.12
C LYS A 924 -7.29 -33.31 -12.64
N SER A 925 -7.73 -32.28 -11.93
CA SER A 925 -8.73 -31.32 -12.46
C SER A 925 -8.17 -30.58 -13.68
N SER A 926 -8.95 -30.51 -14.75
CA SER A 926 -8.61 -29.77 -15.99
C SER A 926 -9.12 -28.32 -15.99
N SER A 927 -9.82 -27.89 -14.93
CA SER A 927 -10.52 -26.60 -14.95
C SER A 927 -9.57 -25.42 -14.88
N ARG A 928 -9.64 -24.59 -15.92
CA ARG A 928 -9.02 -23.26 -16.00
C ARG A 928 -9.99 -22.14 -15.62
N GLU A 929 -11.23 -22.49 -15.27
CA GLU A 929 -12.30 -21.53 -14.99
C GLU A 929 -12.19 -20.97 -13.56
N GLY A 930 -12.82 -19.81 -13.34
CA GLY A 930 -12.91 -19.17 -12.02
C GLY A 930 -13.86 -19.85 -11.02
N VAL A 931 -14.56 -20.91 -11.44
CA VAL A 931 -15.48 -21.68 -10.58
C VAL A 931 -15.36 -23.17 -10.89
N GLU A 932 -15.27 -24.02 -9.86
CA GLU A 932 -15.21 -25.48 -9.98
C GLU A 932 -16.28 -26.16 -9.13
N ARG A 933 -16.84 -27.27 -9.63
CA ARG A 933 -18.00 -27.94 -9.02
C ARG A 933 -17.79 -29.43 -8.80
N LEU A 934 -18.18 -29.91 -7.64
CA LEU A 934 -18.31 -31.33 -7.28
C LEU A 934 -19.78 -31.62 -6.98
N LYS A 935 -20.48 -32.15 -8.00
CA LYS A 935 -21.95 -32.36 -7.94
C LYS A 935 -22.36 -33.36 -6.87
N ASP A 936 -21.56 -34.39 -6.65
CA ASP A 936 -21.89 -35.50 -5.74
C ASP A 936 -22.03 -35.05 -4.28
N ILE A 937 -21.31 -33.99 -3.90
CA ILE A 937 -21.32 -33.42 -2.54
C ILE A 937 -21.90 -32.00 -2.49
N LYS A 938 -22.49 -31.50 -3.60
CA LYS A 938 -23.03 -30.12 -3.73
C LYS A 938 -22.01 -29.03 -3.35
N LEU A 939 -20.76 -29.20 -3.77
CA LEU A 939 -19.68 -28.23 -3.53
C LEU A 939 -19.42 -27.38 -4.76
N GLU A 940 -19.22 -26.08 -4.53
CA GLU A 940 -18.80 -25.13 -5.55
C GLU A 940 -17.69 -24.20 -5.01
N ALA A 941 -16.50 -24.28 -5.60
CA ALA A 941 -15.33 -23.49 -5.22
C ALA A 941 -15.16 -22.31 -6.18
N MET A 942 -15.14 -21.09 -5.62
CA MET A 942 -15.02 -19.83 -6.36
C MET A 942 -13.63 -19.22 -6.17
N TYR A 943 -12.90 -19.04 -7.27
CA TYR A 943 -11.56 -18.47 -7.31
C TYR A 943 -11.61 -17.05 -7.87
N VAL A 944 -11.19 -16.07 -7.07
CA VAL A 944 -11.27 -14.65 -7.42
C VAL A 944 -9.89 -14.01 -7.38
N ASP A 945 -9.50 -13.40 -8.50
CA ASP A 945 -8.33 -12.53 -8.59
C ASP A 945 -8.79 -11.07 -8.53
N ILE A 946 -8.35 -10.33 -7.51
CA ILE A 946 -8.74 -8.92 -7.30
C ILE A 946 -8.12 -8.04 -8.40
N ILE A 947 -6.79 -8.13 -8.59
CA ILE A 947 -6.07 -7.38 -9.62
C ILE A 947 -5.89 -8.26 -10.85
N LYS A 948 -6.46 -7.83 -11.97
CA LYS A 948 -6.41 -8.50 -13.28
C LYS A 948 -5.44 -7.75 -14.19
N LYS A 949 -4.45 -8.44 -14.79
CA LYS A 949 -3.58 -7.84 -15.82
C LYS A 949 -4.45 -7.42 -17.01
N ARG A 950 -4.47 -6.12 -17.33
CA ARG A 950 -5.20 -5.57 -18.48
C ARG A 950 -4.41 -5.81 -19.75
N GLU A 951 -5.03 -6.37 -20.78
CA GLU A 951 -4.62 -6.13 -22.16
C GLU A 951 -5.30 -4.82 -22.62
N GLU A 952 -4.53 -3.94 -23.26
CA GLU A 952 -5.08 -2.72 -23.88
C GLU A 952 -6.20 -3.11 -24.86
N GLY A 953 -7.45 -2.71 -24.56
CA GLY A 953 -8.60 -2.94 -25.43
C GLY A 953 -9.61 -4.03 -25.00
N SER A 954 -9.42 -4.71 -23.86
CA SER A 954 -10.40 -5.69 -23.38
C SER A 954 -11.68 -5.04 -22.80
N MET A 955 -12.84 -5.48 -23.27
CA MET A 955 -14.18 -4.94 -22.94
C MET A 955 -14.88 -5.61 -21.74
N THR A 956 -14.27 -6.59 -21.07
CA THR A 956 -14.94 -7.36 -19.99
C THR A 956 -14.17 -7.27 -18.68
N ALA A 957 -14.51 -6.27 -17.85
CA ALA A 957 -13.96 -6.10 -16.51
C ALA A 957 -14.97 -6.56 -15.47
N TYR A 958 -14.86 -7.81 -14.99
CA TYR A 958 -15.65 -8.28 -13.85
C TYR A 958 -15.20 -7.57 -12.57
N LYS A 959 -16.10 -6.85 -11.89
CA LYS A 959 -15.81 -6.05 -10.68
C LYS A 959 -15.94 -6.87 -9.40
N ASP A 960 -14.88 -7.58 -9.01
CA ASP A 960 -14.86 -8.36 -7.77
C ASP A 960 -14.17 -7.58 -6.64
N TYR A 961 -14.84 -7.35 -5.51
CA TYR A 961 -14.28 -6.55 -4.41
C TYR A 961 -14.96 -6.80 -3.05
N ALA A 962 -14.23 -6.55 -1.96
CA ALA A 962 -14.80 -6.54 -0.62
C ALA A 962 -15.55 -5.23 -0.34
N GLN A 963 -16.84 -5.31 0.02
CA GLN A 963 -17.63 -4.14 0.42
C GLN A 963 -17.24 -3.67 1.83
N ASN A 964 -17.05 -4.62 2.74
CA ASN A 964 -16.48 -4.49 4.07
C ASN A 964 -15.90 -5.88 4.47
N ARG A 965 -15.57 -6.11 5.75
CA ARG A 965 -15.02 -7.39 6.22
C ARG A 965 -16.00 -8.58 6.14
N GLU A 966 -17.30 -8.35 6.03
CA GLU A 966 -18.36 -9.38 6.05
C GLU A 966 -19.02 -9.61 4.68
N TYR A 967 -18.94 -8.64 3.77
CA TYR A 967 -19.61 -8.71 2.47
C TYR A 967 -18.63 -8.63 1.30
N PHE A 968 -18.76 -9.57 0.37
CA PHE A 968 -17.94 -9.65 -0.83
C PHE A 968 -18.81 -9.58 -2.09
N HIS A 969 -18.50 -8.63 -2.95
CA HIS A 969 -19.15 -8.43 -4.23
C HIS A 969 -18.45 -9.25 -5.32
N TRP A 970 -19.22 -10.01 -6.08
CA TRP A 970 -18.75 -10.89 -7.14
C TRP A 970 -19.61 -10.74 -8.39
N GLU A 971 -18.97 -10.71 -9.56
CA GLU A 971 -19.67 -10.75 -10.84
C GLU A 971 -19.60 -12.12 -11.50
N THR A 972 -20.76 -12.65 -11.90
CA THR A 972 -20.81 -13.93 -12.61
C THR A 972 -20.16 -13.84 -13.98
N GLN A 973 -19.59 -14.95 -14.45
CA GLN A 973 -19.16 -15.10 -15.85
C GLN A 973 -20.29 -14.76 -16.83
N ASN A 974 -19.98 -14.09 -17.95
CA ASN A 974 -20.94 -13.63 -18.96
C ASN A 974 -21.87 -14.73 -19.51
N ARG A 975 -21.51 -16.01 -19.43
CA ARG A 975 -22.39 -17.12 -19.83
C ARG A 975 -23.59 -17.32 -18.90
N VAL A 976 -23.49 -16.88 -17.64
CA VAL A 976 -24.56 -16.95 -16.64
C VAL A 976 -25.45 -15.73 -16.84
N ARG A 977 -26.74 -15.99 -17.08
CA ARG A 977 -27.75 -14.96 -17.30
C ARG A 977 -28.93 -15.20 -16.39
N GLU A 978 -29.67 -14.15 -16.09
CA GLU A 978 -30.91 -14.26 -15.33
C GLU A 978 -31.86 -15.31 -15.97
N GLY A 979 -32.35 -16.24 -15.15
CA GLY A 979 -33.16 -17.39 -15.59
C GLY A 979 -32.38 -18.58 -16.17
N SER A 980 -31.03 -18.55 -16.17
CA SER A 980 -30.22 -19.75 -16.44
C SER A 980 -30.26 -20.71 -15.24
N ARG A 981 -29.97 -22.00 -15.48
CA ARG A 981 -29.95 -23.00 -14.41
C ARG A 981 -28.98 -22.62 -13.30
N GLU A 982 -27.83 -22.06 -13.66
CA GLU A 982 -26.80 -21.62 -12.74
C GLU A 982 -27.25 -20.40 -11.91
N ALA A 983 -27.92 -19.43 -12.54
CA ALA A 983 -28.48 -18.28 -11.85
C ALA A 983 -29.55 -18.70 -10.82
N GLU A 984 -30.44 -19.63 -11.20
CA GLU A 984 -31.43 -20.19 -10.28
C GLU A 984 -30.80 -21.02 -9.16
N ALA A 985 -29.74 -21.79 -9.46
CA ALA A 985 -29.01 -22.54 -8.45
C ALA A 985 -28.40 -21.63 -7.37
N TYR A 986 -27.90 -20.44 -7.74
CA TYR A 986 -27.44 -19.44 -6.78
C TYR A 986 -28.60 -18.87 -5.95
N ARG A 987 -29.71 -18.47 -6.60
CA ARG A 987 -30.90 -17.93 -5.90
C ARG A 987 -31.50 -18.92 -4.91
N ASN A 988 -31.53 -20.20 -5.27
CA ASN A 988 -32.12 -21.27 -4.47
C ASN A 988 -31.15 -21.87 -3.44
N GLY A 989 -29.87 -21.48 -3.46
CA GLY A 989 -28.85 -22.03 -2.57
C GLY A 989 -28.62 -23.53 -2.75
N GLU A 990 -28.63 -24.02 -3.99
CA GLU A 990 -28.53 -25.46 -4.28
C GLU A 990 -27.17 -26.07 -3.91
N ASN A 991 -26.10 -25.26 -3.95
CA ASN A 991 -24.72 -25.66 -3.69
C ASN A 991 -24.13 -24.89 -2.49
N ASN A 992 -23.25 -25.55 -1.73
CA ASN A 992 -22.43 -24.88 -0.72
C ASN A 992 -21.24 -24.20 -1.40
N MET A 993 -21.21 -22.87 -1.33
CA MET A 993 -20.23 -22.03 -1.98
C MET A 993 -19.01 -21.81 -1.06
N LEU A 994 -17.81 -22.12 -1.54
CA LEU A 994 -16.55 -21.82 -0.87
C LEU A 994 -15.80 -20.71 -1.62
N LEU A 995 -15.37 -19.67 -0.91
CA LEU A 995 -14.71 -18.52 -1.51
C LEU A 995 -13.20 -18.54 -1.28
N PHE A 996 -12.45 -18.36 -2.38
CA PHE A 996 -11.00 -18.26 -2.41
C PHE A 996 -10.59 -16.98 -3.13
N VAL A 997 -9.87 -16.09 -2.45
CA VAL A 997 -9.52 -14.76 -2.98
C VAL A 997 -8.02 -14.58 -3.01
N ARG A 998 -7.51 -13.98 -4.08
CA ARG A 998 -6.09 -13.68 -4.28
C ARG A 998 -5.91 -12.26 -4.78
N GLN A 999 -4.86 -11.60 -4.31
CA GLN A 999 -4.55 -10.23 -4.73
C GLN A 999 -4.27 -10.15 -6.24
N GLN A 1000 -3.33 -10.94 -6.75
CA GLN A 1000 -2.98 -10.98 -8.17
C GLN A 1000 -2.34 -12.32 -8.56
N VAL A 1001 -2.16 -12.57 -9.87
CA VAL A 1001 -1.68 -13.88 -10.34
C VAL A 1001 -0.23 -14.17 -9.96
N GLU A 1002 0.66 -13.19 -10.17
CA GLU A 1002 2.11 -13.32 -10.03
C GLU A 1002 2.65 -12.37 -8.97
N HIS A 1003 3.63 -12.81 -8.19
CA HIS A 1003 4.32 -12.00 -7.22
C HIS A 1003 5.18 -10.94 -7.94
N PRO A 1004 5.11 -9.66 -7.56
CA PRO A 1004 5.81 -8.55 -8.21
C PRO A 1004 7.32 -8.73 -8.30
N ASP A 1005 7.94 -9.12 -7.18
CA ASP A 1005 9.40 -9.13 -7.06
C ASP A 1005 10.07 -10.43 -7.52
N TYR A 1006 9.32 -11.53 -7.58
CA TYR A 1006 9.88 -12.88 -7.73
C TYR A 1006 9.33 -13.63 -8.94
N GLY A 1007 8.22 -13.15 -9.54
CA GLY A 1007 7.56 -13.81 -10.67
C GLY A 1007 6.94 -15.18 -10.36
N CYS A 1008 6.89 -15.59 -9.08
CA CYS A 1008 6.20 -16.80 -8.66
C CYS A 1008 4.69 -16.57 -8.60
N ARG A 1009 3.88 -17.63 -8.71
CA ARG A 1009 2.41 -17.50 -8.64
C ARG A 1009 1.99 -17.27 -7.19
N MET A 1010 1.07 -16.34 -6.92
CA MET A 1010 0.53 -16.18 -5.56
C MET A 1010 -0.58 -17.21 -5.28
N GLY A 1011 -0.76 -17.57 -4.01
CA GLY A 1011 -1.85 -18.44 -3.54
C GLY A 1011 -3.15 -17.68 -3.27
N PHE A 1012 -4.21 -18.43 -3.04
CA PHE A 1012 -5.53 -17.91 -2.67
C PHE A 1012 -5.76 -18.06 -1.17
N THR A 1013 -6.21 -16.98 -0.54
CA THR A 1013 -6.74 -17.00 0.82
C THR A 1013 -8.09 -17.68 0.85
N TYR A 1014 -8.27 -18.68 1.71
CA TYR A 1014 -9.56 -19.33 1.94
C TYR A 1014 -10.44 -18.49 2.87
N LEU A 1015 -11.62 -18.08 2.41
CA LEU A 1015 -12.58 -17.27 3.19
C LEU A 1015 -13.77 -18.07 3.73
N GLY A 1016 -13.76 -19.39 3.52
CA GLY A 1016 -14.78 -20.27 4.05
C GLY A 1016 -16.03 -20.35 3.20
N GLN A 1017 -17.10 -20.83 3.85
CA GLN A 1017 -18.42 -20.89 3.25
C GLN A 1017 -19.11 -19.52 3.25
N VAL A 1018 -19.72 -19.19 2.12
CA VAL A 1018 -20.47 -17.94 1.93
C VAL A 1018 -21.96 -18.19 1.70
N THR A 1019 -22.77 -17.21 2.05
CA THR A 1019 -24.23 -17.23 1.91
C THR A 1019 -24.71 -16.07 1.04
N LEU A 1020 -25.76 -16.28 0.25
CA LEU A 1020 -26.26 -15.25 -0.67
C LEU A 1020 -26.92 -14.10 0.12
N LYS A 1021 -26.49 -12.86 -0.12
CA LYS A 1021 -27.11 -11.65 0.44
C LYS A 1021 -28.06 -10.97 -0.55
N SER A 1022 -27.57 -10.68 -1.75
CA SER A 1022 -28.37 -10.07 -2.82
C SER A 1022 -27.84 -10.48 -4.19
N ILE A 1023 -28.72 -10.40 -5.19
CA ILE A 1023 -28.40 -10.66 -6.59
C ILE A 1023 -29.14 -9.66 -7.48
N GLU A 1024 -28.40 -8.94 -8.33
CA GLU A 1024 -28.92 -7.88 -9.18
C GLU A 1024 -28.34 -7.96 -10.60
N GLY A 1025 -29.02 -7.35 -11.58
CA GLY A 1025 -28.58 -7.36 -12.97
C GLY A 1025 -28.82 -8.68 -13.71
N SER A 1026 -28.65 -8.65 -15.03
CA SER A 1026 -28.99 -9.79 -15.90
C SER A 1026 -27.81 -10.45 -16.60
N LYS A 1027 -26.73 -9.70 -16.91
CA LYS A 1027 -25.51 -10.19 -17.58
C LYS A 1027 -24.42 -9.09 -17.60
N PRO A 1028 -23.30 -9.23 -16.86
CA PRO A 1028 -23.09 -10.19 -15.77
C PRO A 1028 -24.04 -9.91 -14.61
N MET A 1029 -24.41 -10.96 -13.86
CA MET A 1029 -25.15 -10.82 -12.61
C MET A 1029 -24.18 -10.38 -11.50
N GLN A 1030 -24.64 -9.44 -10.69
CA GLN A 1030 -23.93 -8.87 -9.55
C GLN A 1030 -24.42 -9.61 -8.31
N ILE A 1031 -23.53 -10.31 -7.62
CA ILE A 1031 -23.89 -11.09 -6.42
C ILE A 1031 -23.11 -10.55 -5.23
N VAL A 1032 -23.83 -10.25 -4.15
CA VAL A 1032 -23.21 -9.96 -2.86
C VAL A 1032 -23.29 -11.22 -1.99
N TRP A 1033 -22.12 -11.70 -1.58
CA TRP A 1033 -21.94 -12.81 -0.66
C TRP A 1033 -21.72 -12.29 0.76
N HIS A 1034 -22.38 -12.91 1.73
CA HIS A 1034 -22.12 -12.74 3.15
C HIS A 1034 -21.19 -13.84 3.64
N LEU A 1035 -20.09 -13.45 4.30
CA LEU A 1035 -19.10 -14.36 4.85
C LEU A 1035 -19.50 -14.74 6.28
N ASN A 1036 -19.51 -16.05 6.57
CA ASN A 1036 -19.81 -16.55 7.92
C ASN A 1036 -18.76 -16.14 8.97
N THR A 1037 -17.52 -15.93 8.52
CA THR A 1037 -16.42 -15.41 9.33
C THR A 1037 -15.85 -14.18 8.62
N PRO A 1038 -15.72 -13.02 9.30
CA PRO A 1038 -15.16 -11.83 8.69
C PRO A 1038 -13.75 -12.07 8.12
N MET A 1039 -13.41 -11.39 7.02
CA MET A 1039 -12.06 -11.36 6.46
C MET A 1039 -11.03 -10.92 7.51
N SER A 1040 -9.82 -11.49 7.42
CA SER A 1040 -8.66 -10.94 8.13
C SER A 1040 -8.36 -9.53 7.61
N GLU A 1041 -7.71 -8.71 8.44
CA GLU A 1041 -7.39 -7.33 8.05
C GLU A 1041 -6.48 -7.29 6.82
N ALA A 1042 -5.49 -8.19 6.76
CA ALA A 1042 -4.60 -8.34 5.61
C ALA A 1042 -5.35 -8.64 4.30
N THR A 1043 -6.36 -9.53 4.34
CA THR A 1043 -7.16 -9.85 3.14
C THR A 1043 -8.09 -8.71 2.75
N TYR A 1044 -8.74 -8.08 3.73
CA TYR A 1044 -9.61 -6.93 3.48
C TYR A 1044 -8.84 -5.75 2.89
N ALA A 1045 -7.60 -5.51 3.35
CA ALA A 1045 -6.75 -4.43 2.87
C ALA A 1045 -6.54 -4.46 1.35
N PHE A 1046 -6.27 -5.63 0.76
CA PHE A 1046 -6.15 -5.73 -0.70
C PHE A 1046 -7.49 -5.95 -1.41
N ALA A 1047 -8.43 -6.69 -0.82
CA ALA A 1047 -9.72 -6.97 -1.46
C ALA A 1047 -10.63 -5.73 -1.56
N SER A 1048 -10.43 -4.73 -0.69
CA SER A 1048 -11.15 -3.45 -0.72
C SER A 1048 -10.55 -2.43 -1.68
N GLN A 1049 -9.32 -2.63 -2.16
CA GLN A 1049 -8.64 -1.69 -3.08
C GLN A 1049 -9.38 -1.54 -4.41
N TYR A 1050 -10.13 -2.56 -4.85
CA TYR A 1050 -10.85 -2.52 -6.14
C TYR A 1050 -12.16 -1.70 -6.12
N LYS A 1051 -12.57 -1.13 -4.98
CA LYS A 1051 -13.61 -0.06 -4.96
C LYS A 1051 -13.27 1.13 -5.88
N ALA A 1052 -12.02 1.20 -6.34
CA ALA A 1052 -11.43 2.22 -7.19
C ALA A 1052 -11.49 1.97 -8.71
N ILE A 1053 -11.70 0.73 -9.19
CA ILE A 1053 -11.38 0.35 -10.59
C ILE A 1053 -12.65 0.10 -11.43
N GLY A 1054 -13.78 0.65 -11.01
CA GLY A 1054 -15.08 0.47 -11.66
C GLY A 1054 -15.42 1.52 -12.69
#